data_AF-A0A937ETM7-F1
#
_entry.id   AF-A0A937ETM7-F1
#
_cell.length_a   1.000
_cell.length_b   1.000
_cell.length_c   1.000
_cell.angle_alpha   90.00
_cell.angle_beta   90.00
_cell.angle_gamma   90.00
#
_symmetry.space_group_name_H-M   'P 1'
#
loop_
_entity.id
_entity.type
_entity.pdbx_description
1 polymer ?
#
loop_
_entity_poly.entity_id
_entity_poly.type
_entity_poly.pdbx_seq_one_letter_code
_entity_poly.pdbx_strand_id
1 'polypeptide(L)'
;MVTSPPRFPDIQNHWARLFIEGLAQRNIVRGFPDGTFRPDQAVTRAEFAILLQTAFSRPIVRPPIAFTDVPTSHWAINAIRYAYQTNFLTGYPGQQFRPNEKIPRVQALAALAGGLGFTNSPPVVLSELYQDSAQIPSWATTTIAAATANEIVVNYPTLSQLRPTQATTRGEVSACIYQCLVQLGQTAAIASAAIVRPVPTVTISHRRELRAAWVACVWNSDFPSATGLSTQQQQTELMTILDRMQALNFNTLIFQVRPEGDAMYASSLEPWSNWLTGTQGQAPNPFYDPLEFVINQAHQRNIEVHAWFNPYRARTSQKTVNVRPHMAVTHPTVVYTWGNQLWADPGAKVIQDRTYNVIMDVVRRYDVDGIHLDDYFYPYPIAGQTFPDNATYQAYRNSGGTLALADWRRENVNTLIQRLLNGIRATKPYVKFGISPFGIYRPGQPPQIQGLDAYNQLYADSLKWLQQGWVDYLAPQLYWRIDPPAQSYPVLLEWWISNNPKQRHVYAGNNLSLLDGKSWELSEIERQVELTRQLRDRGAIGNIFFSMDALLINRQGVTDRFQSATYQTLALPPSMSWLAATPPTLPTGVRVANGKLTWNPATSEVRSWTLYQQTSAGWTLRQVLPASTSAFPITSGTYAICAVNRLAQESAGVVIKV
;
A
#
# COMPACT_ATOMS: atom_id res chain seq x y z
N MET A 1 29.61 -35.72 -45.83
CA MET A 1 30.68 -35.64 -44.80
C MET A 1 30.10 -34.86 -43.63
N VAL A 2 29.97 -35.48 -42.46
CA VAL A 2 29.56 -34.76 -41.24
C VAL A 2 30.83 -34.09 -40.70
N THR A 3 31.06 -32.83 -41.06
CA THR A 3 32.18 -32.05 -40.54
C THR A 3 31.99 -31.87 -39.04
N SER A 4 32.94 -32.34 -38.23
CA SER A 4 32.97 -32.07 -36.79
C SER A 4 32.86 -30.55 -36.57
N PRO A 5 32.05 -30.08 -35.60
CA PRO A 5 31.88 -28.66 -35.35
C PRO A 5 33.24 -28.01 -35.05
N PRO A 6 33.49 -26.76 -35.49
CA PRO A 6 34.71 -26.05 -35.16
C PRO A 6 34.87 -26.00 -33.64
N ARG A 7 35.94 -26.58 -33.10
CA ARG A 7 36.29 -26.50 -31.68
C ARG A 7 37.30 -25.38 -31.48
N PHE A 8 36.88 -24.31 -30.82
CA PHE A 8 37.79 -23.24 -30.38
C PHE A 8 38.36 -23.59 -29.01
N PRO A 9 39.71 -23.64 -28.83
CA PRO A 9 40.31 -24.01 -27.54
C PRO A 9 40.05 -23.00 -26.42
N ASP A 10 39.93 -21.72 -26.76
CA ASP A 10 39.86 -20.58 -25.84
C ASP A 10 38.44 -20.32 -25.27
N ILE A 11 37.43 -21.11 -25.66
CA ILE A 11 36.06 -20.95 -25.17
C ILE A 11 35.61 -22.06 -24.22
N GLN A 12 36.46 -23.05 -23.90
CA GLN A 12 36.02 -24.27 -23.20
C GLN A 12 35.37 -23.99 -21.84
N ASN A 13 35.88 -22.99 -21.11
CA ASN A 13 35.36 -22.53 -19.82
C ASN A 13 34.65 -21.17 -19.91
N HIS A 14 34.39 -20.68 -21.12
CA HIS A 14 33.80 -19.36 -21.32
C HIS A 14 32.28 -19.42 -21.26
N TRP A 15 31.63 -18.48 -20.57
CA TRP A 15 30.17 -18.45 -20.37
C TRP A 15 29.37 -18.45 -21.68
N ALA A 16 29.93 -17.87 -22.75
CA ALA A 16 29.29 -17.79 -24.06
C ALA A 16 29.49 -19.02 -24.95
N ARG A 17 30.16 -20.07 -24.48
CA ARG A 17 30.60 -21.22 -25.30
C ARG A 17 29.49 -21.80 -26.16
N LEU A 18 28.36 -22.17 -25.56
CA LEU A 18 27.26 -22.83 -26.27
C LEU A 18 26.66 -21.95 -27.37
N PHE A 19 26.58 -20.63 -27.15
CA PHE A 19 26.12 -19.69 -28.16
C PHE A 19 27.10 -19.61 -29.34
N ILE A 20 28.40 -19.55 -29.05
CA ILE A 20 29.47 -19.49 -30.05
C ILE A 20 29.49 -20.77 -30.89
N GLU A 21 29.48 -21.94 -30.25
CA GLU A 21 29.44 -23.25 -30.93
C GLU A 21 28.18 -23.36 -31.81
N GLY A 22 27.02 -22.92 -31.30
CA GLY A 22 25.77 -22.92 -32.03
C GLY A 22 25.79 -22.02 -33.28
N LEU A 23 26.41 -20.84 -33.20
CA LEU A 23 26.58 -19.98 -34.38
C LEU A 23 27.65 -20.50 -35.35
N ALA A 24 28.72 -21.11 -34.85
CA ALA A 24 29.79 -21.66 -35.68
C ALA A 24 29.30 -22.84 -36.53
N GLN A 25 28.47 -23.70 -35.95
CA GLN A 25 27.77 -24.79 -36.68
C GLN A 25 26.89 -24.27 -37.83
N ARG A 26 26.43 -23.02 -37.74
CA ARG A 26 25.60 -22.35 -38.75
C ARG A 26 26.43 -21.51 -39.72
N ASN A 27 27.76 -21.56 -39.63
CA ASN A 27 28.69 -20.73 -40.39
C ASN A 27 28.48 -19.22 -40.22
N ILE A 28 27.82 -18.79 -39.14
CA ILE A 28 27.56 -17.37 -38.84
C ILE A 28 28.79 -16.71 -38.23
N VAL A 29 29.50 -17.44 -37.37
CA VAL A 29 30.77 -16.99 -36.78
C VAL A 29 31.90 -17.92 -37.18
N ARG A 30 33.11 -17.37 -37.23
CA ARG A 30 34.35 -18.10 -37.52
C ARG A 30 35.44 -17.66 -36.55
N GLY A 31 36.35 -18.58 -36.26
CA GLY A 31 37.57 -18.31 -35.50
C GLY A 31 38.64 -17.64 -36.34
N PHE A 32 39.74 -17.29 -35.69
CA PHE A 32 40.93 -16.75 -36.30
C PHE A 32 41.78 -17.87 -36.95
N PRO A 33 42.73 -17.52 -37.84
CA PRO A 33 43.63 -18.51 -38.47
C PRO A 33 44.43 -19.36 -37.48
N ASP A 34 44.64 -18.87 -36.25
CA ASP A 34 45.31 -19.58 -35.15
C ASP A 34 44.40 -20.59 -34.42
N GLY A 35 43.15 -20.75 -34.86
CA GLY A 35 42.17 -21.67 -34.27
C GLY A 35 41.42 -21.12 -33.05
N THR A 36 41.70 -19.89 -32.60
CA THR A 36 41.02 -19.25 -31.47
C THR A 36 39.74 -18.52 -31.89
N PHE A 37 38.81 -18.29 -30.96
CA PHE A 37 37.63 -17.44 -31.20
C PHE A 37 37.78 -16.01 -30.67
N ARG A 38 38.56 -15.82 -29.59
CA ARG A 38 38.81 -14.60 -28.83
C ARG A 38 37.51 -13.99 -28.28
N PRO A 39 36.77 -14.69 -27.40
CA PRO A 39 35.42 -14.27 -26.99
C PRO A 39 35.38 -12.93 -26.26
N ASP A 40 36.43 -12.56 -25.52
CA ASP A 40 36.50 -11.30 -24.78
C ASP A 40 37.02 -10.11 -25.62
N GLN A 41 37.42 -10.35 -26.87
CA GLN A 41 37.88 -9.28 -27.75
C GLN A 41 36.70 -8.41 -28.19
N ALA A 42 36.86 -7.09 -28.09
CA ALA A 42 35.88 -6.11 -28.54
C ALA A 42 35.69 -6.12 -30.07
N VAL A 43 34.43 -6.05 -30.51
CA VAL A 43 34.01 -6.07 -31.91
C VAL A 43 33.97 -4.65 -32.49
N THR A 44 34.53 -4.46 -33.68
CA THR A 44 34.41 -3.22 -34.45
C THR A 44 33.06 -3.10 -35.14
N ARG A 45 32.63 -1.89 -35.50
CA ARG A 45 31.40 -1.68 -36.27
C ARG A 45 31.40 -2.41 -37.62
N ALA A 46 32.54 -2.54 -38.28
CA ALA A 46 32.67 -3.30 -39.53
C ALA A 46 32.52 -4.81 -39.32
N GLU A 47 33.15 -5.37 -38.27
CA GLU A 47 32.99 -6.79 -37.93
C GLU A 47 31.54 -7.11 -37.54
N PHE A 48 30.89 -6.22 -36.78
CA PHE A 48 29.48 -6.37 -36.43
C PHE A 48 28.58 -6.35 -37.68
N ALA A 49 28.88 -5.50 -38.67
CA ALA A 49 28.15 -5.51 -39.93
C ALA A 49 28.26 -6.84 -40.69
N ILE A 50 29.43 -7.51 -40.67
CA ILE A 50 29.54 -8.88 -41.24
C ILE A 50 28.60 -9.83 -40.50
N LEU A 51 28.63 -9.79 -39.16
CA LEU A 51 27.82 -10.70 -38.35
C LEU A 51 26.33 -10.53 -38.66
N LEU A 52 25.86 -9.29 -38.80
CA LEU A 52 24.48 -8.98 -39.19
C LEU A 52 24.14 -9.51 -40.59
N GLN A 53 24.99 -9.27 -41.59
CA GLN A 53 24.81 -9.76 -42.95
C GLN A 53 24.78 -11.29 -43.03
N THR A 54 25.61 -11.95 -42.22
CA THR A 54 25.73 -13.41 -42.23
C THR A 54 24.60 -14.07 -41.46
N ALA A 55 24.15 -13.48 -40.36
CA ALA A 55 23.14 -14.05 -39.48
C ALA A 55 21.70 -13.84 -39.98
N PHE A 56 21.40 -12.70 -40.63
CA PHE A 56 20.02 -12.32 -40.91
C PHE A 56 19.84 -11.93 -42.37
N SER A 57 18.80 -12.48 -42.99
CA SER A 57 18.29 -12.03 -44.29
C SER A 57 17.13 -11.06 -44.07
N ARG A 58 17.27 -9.81 -44.49
CA ARG A 58 16.29 -8.73 -44.28
C ARG A 58 16.04 -7.96 -45.57
N PRO A 59 14.81 -7.47 -45.78
CA PRO A 59 14.50 -6.64 -46.94
C PRO A 59 15.29 -5.34 -46.92
N ILE A 60 15.72 -4.89 -48.10
CA ILE A 60 16.31 -3.56 -48.28
C ILE A 60 15.19 -2.52 -48.15
N VAL A 61 15.33 -1.60 -47.19
CA VAL A 61 14.33 -0.58 -46.86
C VAL A 61 14.79 0.85 -47.17
N ARG A 62 16.05 1.03 -47.57
CA ARG A 62 16.57 2.32 -48.03
C ARG A 62 17.66 2.17 -49.10
N PRO A 63 17.82 3.17 -50.00
CA PRO A 63 18.88 3.16 -51.02
C PRO A 63 20.27 3.14 -50.36
N PRO A 64 21.31 2.63 -51.03
CA PRO A 64 22.67 2.65 -50.50
C PRO A 64 23.22 4.08 -50.48
N ILE A 65 24.16 4.35 -49.57
CA ILE A 65 24.96 5.58 -49.55
C ILE A 65 26.45 5.25 -49.56
N ALA A 66 27.27 6.19 -49.99
CA ALA A 66 28.72 6.13 -49.87
C ALA A 66 29.16 6.81 -48.57
N PHE A 67 29.76 6.07 -47.66
CA PHE A 67 30.33 6.65 -46.45
C PHE A 67 31.71 7.25 -46.74
N THR A 68 31.98 8.44 -46.23
CA THR A 68 33.22 9.20 -46.51
C THR A 68 34.48 8.53 -45.98
N ASP A 69 34.32 7.67 -44.96
CA ASP A 69 35.39 6.95 -44.26
C ASP A 69 35.42 5.45 -44.59
N VAL A 70 34.70 5.02 -45.64
CA VAL A 70 34.70 3.63 -46.13
C VAL A 70 35.12 3.62 -47.60
N PRO A 71 36.41 3.39 -47.91
CA PRO A 71 36.90 3.26 -49.28
C PRO A 71 36.19 2.13 -50.03
N THR A 72 36.08 2.25 -51.36
CA THR A 72 35.48 1.21 -52.22
C THR A 72 36.18 -0.15 -52.14
N SER A 73 37.45 -0.16 -51.74
CA SER A 73 38.28 -1.35 -51.49
C SER A 73 38.17 -1.91 -50.06
N HIS A 74 37.37 -1.30 -49.18
CA HIS A 74 37.27 -1.74 -47.78
C HIS A 74 36.69 -3.15 -47.70
N TRP A 75 37.36 -4.06 -46.97
CA TRP A 75 37.00 -5.48 -46.88
C TRP A 75 35.56 -5.73 -46.42
N ALA A 76 35.00 -4.84 -45.61
CA ALA A 76 33.63 -4.92 -45.08
C ALA A 76 32.57 -4.20 -45.92
N ILE A 77 32.91 -3.60 -47.07
CA ILE A 77 32.03 -2.62 -47.73
C ILE A 77 30.62 -3.15 -48.02
N ASN A 78 30.51 -4.40 -48.47
CA ASN A 78 29.22 -5.01 -48.77
C ASN A 78 28.39 -5.25 -47.50
N ALA A 79 29.03 -5.66 -46.41
CA ALA A 79 28.39 -5.85 -45.12
C ALA A 79 27.92 -4.53 -44.51
N ILE A 80 28.76 -3.49 -44.61
CA ILE A 80 28.43 -2.12 -44.18
C ILE A 80 27.23 -1.59 -44.97
N ARG A 81 27.25 -1.75 -46.30
CA ARG A 81 26.14 -1.37 -47.17
C ARG A 81 24.86 -2.11 -46.79
N TYR A 82 24.95 -3.43 -46.59
CA TYR A 82 23.82 -4.26 -46.16
C TYR A 82 23.23 -3.80 -44.83
N ALA A 83 24.06 -3.63 -43.79
CA ALA A 83 23.63 -3.20 -42.46
C ALA A 83 22.96 -1.82 -42.51
N TYR A 84 23.44 -0.93 -43.38
CA TYR A 84 22.76 0.33 -43.67
C TYR A 84 21.42 0.08 -44.36
N GLN A 85 21.39 -0.57 -45.51
CA GLN A 85 20.19 -0.71 -46.34
C GLN A 85 19.02 -1.44 -45.65
N THR A 86 19.32 -2.31 -44.70
CA THR A 86 18.34 -3.11 -43.94
C THR A 86 17.98 -2.49 -42.58
N ASN A 87 18.44 -1.27 -42.32
CA ASN A 87 18.18 -0.49 -41.10
C ASN A 87 18.73 -1.11 -39.79
N PHE A 88 19.66 -2.07 -39.87
CA PHE A 88 20.38 -2.53 -38.69
C PHE A 88 21.30 -1.44 -38.11
N LEU A 89 22.03 -0.72 -38.97
CA LEU A 89 22.97 0.32 -38.54
C LEU A 89 22.77 1.60 -39.34
N THR A 90 22.93 2.75 -38.69
CA THR A 90 23.01 4.06 -39.33
C THR A 90 24.45 4.58 -39.32
N GLY A 91 24.69 5.60 -40.16
CA GLY A 91 25.91 6.40 -40.11
C GLY A 91 25.85 7.49 -39.05
N TYR A 92 26.99 8.11 -38.82
CA TYR A 92 27.17 9.31 -38.02
C TYR A 92 27.05 10.59 -38.88
N PRO A 93 26.88 11.78 -38.26
CA PRO A 93 26.95 13.05 -38.96
C PRO A 93 28.20 13.16 -39.85
N GLY A 94 28.05 13.80 -41.02
CA GLY A 94 29.11 13.89 -42.02
C GLY A 94 29.28 12.64 -42.89
N GLN A 95 28.25 11.77 -42.98
CA GLN A 95 28.26 10.54 -43.78
C GLN A 95 29.41 9.57 -43.41
N GLN A 96 29.71 9.44 -42.12
CA GLN A 96 30.73 8.51 -41.63
C GLN A 96 30.10 7.22 -41.10
N PHE A 97 30.71 6.07 -41.37
CA PHE A 97 30.30 4.79 -40.77
C PHE A 97 31.11 4.44 -39.52
N ARG A 98 32.36 4.89 -39.45
CA ARG A 98 33.37 4.60 -38.42
C ARG A 98 33.69 3.11 -38.28
N PRO A 99 34.20 2.46 -39.34
CA PRO A 99 34.31 1.00 -39.42
C PRO A 99 35.22 0.39 -38.35
N ASN A 100 36.27 1.11 -37.92
CA ASN A 100 37.27 0.62 -36.96
C ASN A 100 36.92 0.92 -35.49
N GLU A 101 35.91 1.75 -35.23
CA GLU A 101 35.46 2.00 -33.86
C GLU A 101 34.85 0.74 -33.25
N LYS A 102 35.12 0.51 -31.97
CA LYS A 102 34.48 -0.58 -31.22
C LYS A 102 33.02 -0.23 -30.98
N ILE A 103 32.11 -1.17 -31.28
CA ILE A 103 30.67 -0.91 -31.16
C ILE A 103 30.23 -0.91 -29.69
N PRO A 104 29.63 0.18 -29.19
CA PRO A 104 29.06 0.20 -27.85
C PRO A 104 27.90 -0.81 -27.73
N ARG A 105 27.75 -1.39 -26.54
CA ARG A 105 26.74 -2.40 -26.24
C ARG A 105 25.32 -1.96 -26.54
N VAL A 106 24.99 -0.71 -26.21
CA VAL A 106 23.69 -0.13 -26.53
C VAL A 106 23.42 -0.07 -28.04
N GLN A 107 24.44 0.23 -28.86
CA GLN A 107 24.28 0.28 -30.31
C GLN A 107 24.09 -1.11 -30.90
N ALA A 108 24.83 -2.12 -30.42
CA ALA A 108 24.69 -3.49 -30.91
C ALA A 108 23.28 -4.05 -30.61
N LEU A 109 22.76 -3.84 -29.41
CA LEU A 109 21.42 -4.27 -29.02
C LEU A 109 20.32 -3.49 -29.76
N ALA A 110 20.46 -2.17 -29.88
CA ALA A 110 19.51 -1.35 -30.62
C ALA A 110 19.46 -1.75 -32.11
N ALA A 111 20.62 -2.05 -32.71
CA ALA A 111 20.71 -2.56 -34.07
C ALA A 111 19.96 -3.88 -34.25
N LEU A 112 20.19 -4.86 -33.37
CA LEU A 112 19.51 -6.16 -33.42
C LEU A 112 17.99 -6.01 -33.25
N ALA A 113 17.55 -5.29 -32.20
CA ALA A 113 16.13 -5.08 -31.93
C ALA A 113 15.42 -4.32 -33.04
N GLY A 114 15.98 -3.16 -33.43
CA GLY A 114 15.40 -2.30 -34.46
C GLY A 114 15.43 -2.92 -35.86
N GLY A 115 16.57 -3.52 -36.26
CA GLY A 115 16.72 -4.13 -37.59
C GLY A 115 15.85 -5.37 -37.80
N LEU A 116 15.57 -6.13 -36.74
CA LEU A 116 14.66 -7.28 -36.77
C LEU A 116 13.19 -6.91 -36.55
N GLY A 117 12.91 -5.69 -36.09
CA GLY A 117 11.55 -5.21 -35.87
C GLY A 117 10.92 -5.74 -34.57
N PHE A 118 11.73 -6.08 -33.57
CA PHE A 118 11.23 -6.48 -32.27
C PHE A 118 10.58 -5.30 -31.55
N THR A 119 9.48 -5.57 -30.85
CA THR A 119 8.70 -4.57 -30.10
C THR A 119 8.81 -4.79 -28.61
N ASN A 120 8.54 -3.75 -27.81
CA ASN A 120 8.50 -3.83 -26.35
C ASN A 120 7.18 -4.45 -25.88
N SER A 121 6.96 -5.72 -26.23
CA SER A 121 5.77 -6.49 -25.90
C SER A 121 6.18 -7.87 -25.36
N PRO A 122 5.97 -8.16 -24.06
CA PRO A 122 5.31 -7.31 -23.07
C PRO A 122 6.13 -6.04 -22.73
N PRO A 123 5.49 -4.95 -22.27
CA PRO A 123 6.21 -3.74 -21.86
C PRO A 123 7.19 -4.01 -20.72
N VAL A 124 8.45 -3.62 -20.93
CA VAL A 124 9.52 -3.69 -19.92
C VAL A 124 9.86 -2.30 -19.39
N VAL A 125 9.97 -2.18 -18.05
CA VAL A 125 10.50 -1.00 -17.37
C VAL A 125 11.98 -1.21 -17.08
N LEU A 126 12.85 -0.54 -17.84
CA LEU A 126 14.31 -0.76 -17.79
C LEU A 126 14.94 -0.46 -16.43
N SER A 127 14.40 0.50 -15.68
CA SER A 127 14.90 0.86 -14.35
C SER A 127 14.65 -0.20 -13.28
N GLU A 128 13.71 -1.11 -13.51
CA GLU A 128 13.44 -2.24 -12.61
C GLU A 128 14.39 -3.42 -12.87
N LEU A 129 15.00 -3.48 -14.05
CA LEU A 129 15.89 -4.57 -14.46
C LEU A 129 17.37 -4.20 -14.43
N TYR A 130 17.72 -2.96 -14.75
CA TYR A 130 19.11 -2.52 -14.91
C TYR A 130 19.48 -1.41 -13.93
N GLN A 131 20.49 -1.69 -13.10
CA GLN A 131 21.06 -0.73 -12.13
C GLN A 131 21.71 0.47 -12.84
N ASP A 132 22.21 0.26 -14.06
CA ASP A 132 22.83 1.26 -14.91
C ASP A 132 21.89 1.77 -16.01
N SER A 133 20.57 1.61 -15.83
CA SER A 133 19.54 2.09 -16.77
C SER A 133 19.64 3.60 -17.05
N ALA A 134 20.09 4.39 -16.09
CA ALA A 134 20.32 5.84 -16.26
C ALA A 134 21.41 6.17 -17.30
N GLN A 135 22.29 5.23 -17.64
CA GLN A 135 23.32 5.39 -18.67
C GLN A 135 22.80 5.06 -20.08
N ILE A 136 21.57 4.56 -20.22
CA ILE A 136 20.95 4.25 -21.50
C ILE A 136 20.53 5.57 -22.16
N PRO A 137 21.08 5.93 -23.34
CA PRO A 137 20.67 7.14 -24.04
C PRO A 137 19.19 7.10 -24.41
N SER A 138 18.53 8.26 -24.35
CA SER A 138 17.09 8.40 -24.66
C SER A 138 16.69 7.86 -26.03
N TRP A 139 17.57 7.96 -27.04
CA TRP A 139 17.33 7.43 -28.39
C TRP A 139 17.23 5.90 -28.43
N ALA A 140 17.84 5.20 -27.46
CA ALA A 140 17.93 3.74 -27.43
C ALA A 140 16.88 3.09 -26.52
N THR A 141 16.26 3.85 -25.62
CA THR A 141 15.39 3.35 -24.55
C THR A 141 14.34 2.36 -25.07
N THR A 142 13.59 2.70 -26.11
CA THR A 142 12.55 1.83 -26.67
C THR A 142 13.13 0.55 -27.28
N THR A 143 14.25 0.64 -27.98
CA THR A 143 14.88 -0.54 -28.61
C THR A 143 15.55 -1.46 -27.59
N ILE A 144 16.08 -0.93 -26.48
CA ILE A 144 16.61 -1.76 -25.40
C ILE A 144 15.48 -2.44 -24.62
N ALA A 145 14.37 -1.73 -24.38
CA ALA A 145 13.17 -2.34 -23.81
C ALA A 145 12.67 -3.48 -24.70
N ALA A 146 12.60 -3.27 -26.02
CA ALA A 146 12.27 -4.32 -26.98
C ALA A 146 13.27 -5.49 -26.96
N ALA A 147 14.57 -5.23 -26.94
CA ALA A 147 15.59 -6.28 -26.83
C ALA A 147 15.40 -7.12 -25.56
N THR A 148 15.07 -6.47 -24.44
CA THR A 148 14.87 -7.12 -23.15
C THR A 148 13.56 -7.91 -23.12
N ALA A 149 12.46 -7.33 -23.63
CA ALA A 149 11.15 -7.97 -23.77
C ALA A 149 11.20 -9.28 -24.55
N ASN A 150 12.10 -9.37 -25.54
CA ASN A 150 12.28 -10.52 -26.41
C ASN A 150 13.47 -11.41 -25.96
N GLU A 151 13.95 -11.30 -24.72
CA GLU A 151 15.03 -12.12 -24.15
C GLU A 151 16.35 -12.08 -24.97
N ILE A 152 16.60 -11.02 -25.73
CA ILE A 152 17.81 -10.87 -26.57
C ILE A 152 19.02 -10.48 -25.75
N VAL A 153 18.80 -9.76 -24.64
CA VAL A 153 19.86 -9.27 -23.77
C VAL A 153 20.44 -10.42 -22.96
N VAL A 154 21.74 -10.68 -23.15
CA VAL A 154 22.50 -11.65 -22.35
C VAL A 154 23.59 -10.92 -21.57
N ASN A 155 23.45 -10.87 -20.24
CA ASN A 155 24.33 -10.16 -19.33
C ASN A 155 25.12 -11.15 -18.45
N TYR A 156 26.44 -11.01 -18.43
CA TYR A 156 27.33 -11.81 -17.61
C TYR A 156 28.47 -10.94 -17.05
N PRO A 157 28.90 -11.14 -15.79
CA PRO A 157 28.33 -12.07 -14.80
C PRO A 157 27.06 -11.55 -14.11
N THR A 158 26.81 -10.24 -14.17
CA THR A 158 25.72 -9.59 -13.45
C THR A 158 24.53 -9.30 -14.36
N LEU A 159 23.41 -10.00 -14.17
CA LEU A 159 22.20 -9.84 -15.00
C LEU A 159 21.66 -8.40 -15.02
N SER A 160 21.77 -7.68 -13.90
CA SER A 160 21.22 -6.34 -13.72
C SER A 160 22.14 -5.21 -14.21
N GLN A 161 23.23 -5.52 -14.93
CA GLN A 161 24.12 -4.52 -15.51
C GLN A 161 24.17 -4.63 -17.04
N LEU A 162 23.56 -3.66 -17.72
CA LEU A 162 23.52 -3.63 -19.18
C LEU A 162 24.87 -3.23 -19.77
N ARG A 163 25.64 -2.36 -19.11
CA ARG A 163 26.92 -1.77 -19.55
C ARG A 163 26.79 -1.04 -20.89
N PRO A 164 25.85 -0.07 -21.04
CA PRO A 164 25.43 0.45 -22.35
C PRO A 164 26.54 1.14 -23.15
N THR A 165 27.49 1.78 -22.48
CA THR A 165 28.58 2.55 -23.11
C THR A 165 29.85 1.74 -23.36
N GLN A 166 29.96 0.53 -22.80
CA GLN A 166 31.13 -0.33 -22.99
C GLN A 166 31.14 -0.97 -24.39
N ALA A 167 32.33 -1.23 -24.91
CA ALA A 167 32.50 -1.96 -26.16
C ALA A 167 32.00 -3.40 -26.03
N THR A 168 31.22 -3.87 -27.02
CA THR A 168 30.67 -5.23 -27.00
C THR A 168 31.74 -6.25 -27.40
N THR A 169 31.84 -7.35 -26.67
CA THR A 169 32.77 -8.44 -26.99
C THR A 169 32.21 -9.42 -28.02
N ARG A 170 33.07 -10.24 -28.63
CA ARG A 170 32.66 -11.28 -29.59
C ARG A 170 31.73 -12.32 -28.97
N GLY A 171 31.97 -12.71 -27.72
CA GLY A 171 31.12 -13.62 -26.96
C GLY A 171 29.75 -13.00 -26.67
N GLU A 172 29.71 -11.73 -26.29
CA GLU A 172 28.46 -11.00 -26.05
C GLU A 172 27.60 -10.84 -27.31
N VAL A 173 28.20 -10.40 -28.43
CA VAL A 173 27.48 -10.30 -29.71
C VAL A 173 26.97 -11.66 -30.15
N SER A 174 27.76 -12.72 -29.99
CA SER A 174 27.37 -14.09 -30.36
C SER A 174 26.18 -14.58 -29.53
N ALA A 175 26.16 -14.31 -28.22
CA ALA A 175 25.02 -14.64 -27.37
C ALA A 175 23.74 -13.90 -27.81
N CYS A 176 23.83 -12.60 -28.09
CA CYS A 176 22.67 -11.79 -28.51
C CYS A 176 22.15 -12.20 -29.91
N ILE A 177 23.04 -12.47 -30.87
CA ILE A 177 22.65 -12.97 -32.20
C ILE A 177 21.98 -14.34 -32.08
N TYR A 178 22.51 -15.23 -31.25
CA TYR A 178 21.89 -16.53 -31.03
C TYR A 178 20.47 -16.38 -30.46
N GLN A 179 20.26 -15.49 -29.48
CA GLN A 179 18.92 -15.21 -28.95
C GLN A 179 17.99 -14.65 -30.03
N CYS A 180 18.46 -13.77 -30.92
CA CYS A 180 17.66 -13.31 -32.05
C CYS A 180 17.19 -14.47 -32.94
N LEU A 181 18.07 -15.43 -33.25
CA LEU A 181 17.71 -16.62 -34.02
C LEU A 181 16.68 -17.50 -33.30
N VAL A 182 16.75 -17.60 -31.96
CA VAL A 182 15.75 -18.31 -31.16
C VAL A 182 14.38 -17.63 -31.31
N GLN A 183 14.33 -16.31 -31.14
CA GLN A 183 13.08 -15.54 -31.25
C GLN A 183 12.48 -15.56 -32.65
N LEU A 184 13.31 -15.71 -33.69
CA LEU A 184 12.87 -15.90 -35.07
C LEU A 184 12.48 -17.36 -35.40
N GLY A 185 12.55 -18.28 -34.44
CA GLY A 185 12.24 -19.70 -34.64
C GLY A 185 13.27 -20.46 -35.49
N GLN A 186 14.48 -19.92 -35.66
CA GLN A 186 15.53 -20.44 -36.54
C GLN A 186 16.53 -21.36 -35.81
N THR A 187 16.50 -21.40 -34.47
CA THR A 187 17.30 -22.32 -33.67
C THR A 187 16.61 -22.66 -32.35
N ALA A 188 16.98 -23.80 -31.76
CA ALA A 188 16.53 -24.20 -30.43
C ALA A 188 17.09 -23.27 -29.34
N ALA A 189 16.35 -23.12 -28.24
CA ALA A 189 16.79 -22.33 -27.09
C ALA A 189 17.94 -23.03 -26.34
N ILE A 190 18.89 -22.23 -25.86
CA ILE A 190 19.95 -22.68 -24.93
C ILE A 190 19.55 -22.24 -23.51
N ALA A 191 19.55 -23.19 -22.57
CA ALA A 191 19.38 -22.87 -21.15
C ALA A 191 20.63 -22.13 -20.64
N SER A 192 20.46 -20.86 -20.24
CA SER A 192 21.53 -20.04 -19.67
C SER A 192 20.98 -19.08 -18.63
N ALA A 193 21.66 -19.02 -17.49
CA ALA A 193 21.35 -18.07 -16.42
C ALA A 193 21.76 -16.63 -16.77
N ALA A 194 22.51 -16.40 -17.86
CA ALA A 194 22.93 -15.07 -18.29
C ALA A 194 21.87 -14.35 -19.14
N ILE A 195 20.81 -15.03 -19.58
CA ILE A 195 19.73 -14.43 -20.37
C ILE A 195 18.86 -13.57 -19.45
N VAL A 196 18.72 -12.29 -19.76
CA VAL A 196 17.83 -11.39 -19.02
C VAL A 196 16.40 -11.69 -19.44
N ARG A 197 15.63 -12.24 -18.50
CA ARG A 197 14.21 -12.56 -18.69
C ARG A 197 13.38 -11.55 -17.91
N PRO A 198 12.59 -10.70 -18.56
CA PRO A 198 11.66 -9.84 -17.85
C PRO A 198 10.64 -10.72 -17.14
N VAL A 199 10.41 -10.44 -15.86
CA VAL A 199 9.35 -11.10 -15.11
C VAL A 199 8.02 -10.61 -15.70
N PRO A 200 7.14 -11.49 -16.21
CA PRO A 200 5.85 -11.04 -16.73
C PRO A 200 5.08 -10.35 -15.61
N THR A 201 4.65 -9.10 -15.83
CA THR A 201 3.85 -8.36 -14.86
C THR A 201 2.47 -8.01 -15.41
N VAL A 202 1.56 -7.68 -14.52
CA VAL A 202 0.21 -7.23 -14.86
C VAL A 202 -0.24 -6.14 -13.89
N THR A 203 -0.91 -5.11 -14.41
CA THR A 203 -1.61 -4.14 -13.56
C THR A 203 -2.96 -4.76 -13.18
N ILE A 204 -3.19 -4.95 -11.88
CA ILE A 204 -4.43 -5.52 -11.36
C ILE A 204 -5.14 -4.47 -10.53
N SER A 205 -6.46 -4.45 -10.63
CA SER A 205 -7.34 -3.70 -9.75
C SER A 205 -8.35 -4.63 -9.11
N HIS A 206 -8.73 -4.34 -7.87
CA HIS A 206 -9.82 -5.02 -7.17
C HIS A 206 -10.67 -4.00 -6.41
N ARG A 207 -11.84 -4.44 -5.94
CA ARG A 207 -12.71 -3.60 -5.12
C ARG A 207 -12.08 -3.39 -3.74
N ARG A 208 -11.81 -2.14 -3.40
CA ARG A 208 -11.30 -1.72 -2.08
C ARG A 208 -12.43 -1.19 -1.22
N GLU A 209 -12.44 -1.48 0.07
CA GLU A 209 -13.55 -1.08 0.95
C GLU A 209 -13.05 -1.11 2.39
N LEU A 210 -13.26 -0.03 3.15
CA LEU A 210 -13.03 -0.12 4.59
C LEU A 210 -14.14 -0.97 5.20
N ARG A 211 -13.76 -2.02 5.93
CA ARG A 211 -14.66 -2.90 6.66
C ARG A 211 -14.15 -3.01 8.09
N ALA A 212 -14.71 -2.19 8.96
CA ALA A 212 -14.17 -1.98 10.29
C ALA A 212 -15.20 -2.23 11.41
N ALA A 213 -14.70 -2.51 12.61
CA ALA A 213 -15.50 -2.61 13.82
C ALA A 213 -14.84 -1.82 14.96
N TRP A 214 -15.66 -1.16 15.78
CA TRP A 214 -15.22 -0.61 17.06
C TRP A 214 -15.22 -1.71 18.12
N VAL A 215 -14.13 -1.76 18.89
CA VAL A 215 -14.01 -2.52 20.14
C VAL A 215 -13.86 -1.51 21.28
N ALA A 216 -14.95 -1.30 21.99
CA ALA A 216 -15.05 -0.43 23.16
C ALA A 216 -14.62 -1.18 24.41
N CYS A 217 -13.69 -0.57 25.15
CA CYS A 217 -13.17 -1.10 26.40
C CYS A 217 -13.85 -0.49 27.63
N VAL A 218 -14.36 0.72 27.48
CA VAL A 218 -15.18 1.38 28.50
C VAL A 218 -16.38 0.50 28.85
N TRP A 219 -16.70 0.40 30.15
CA TRP A 219 -17.77 -0.45 30.67
C TRP A 219 -17.63 -1.95 30.35
N ASN A 220 -16.45 -2.41 29.92
CA ASN A 220 -16.26 -3.78 29.43
C ASN A 220 -17.24 -4.13 28.29
N SER A 221 -17.58 -3.16 27.44
CA SER A 221 -18.64 -3.30 26.42
C SER A 221 -18.31 -4.37 25.38
N ASP A 222 -17.08 -4.38 24.87
CA ASP A 222 -16.60 -5.39 23.92
C ASP A 222 -15.34 -6.12 24.43
N PHE A 223 -14.41 -5.42 25.10
CA PHE A 223 -13.17 -6.01 25.61
C PHE A 223 -12.58 -5.30 26.85
N PRO A 224 -12.02 -6.04 27.84
CA PRO A 224 -12.32 -7.44 28.09
C PRO A 224 -13.78 -7.60 28.50
N SER A 225 -14.33 -8.82 28.42
CA SER A 225 -15.74 -9.08 28.77
C SER A 225 -16.08 -8.80 30.25
N ALA A 226 -15.06 -8.77 31.11
CA ALA A 226 -15.15 -8.36 32.50
C ALA A 226 -13.80 -7.83 33.00
N THR A 227 -13.81 -7.06 34.09
CA THR A 227 -12.59 -6.71 34.81
C THR A 227 -11.98 -7.93 35.52
N GLY A 228 -10.65 -7.97 35.63
CA GLY A 228 -9.96 -8.96 36.47
C GLY A 228 -9.76 -10.32 35.82
N LEU A 229 -10.07 -10.46 34.52
CA LEU A 229 -9.71 -11.64 33.74
C LEU A 229 -8.19 -11.85 33.73
N SER A 230 -7.77 -13.12 33.74
CA SER A 230 -6.36 -13.46 33.59
C SER A 230 -5.83 -13.00 32.23
N THR A 231 -4.52 -12.76 32.14
CA THR A 231 -3.84 -12.41 30.89
C THR A 231 -4.17 -13.37 29.75
N GLN A 232 -4.21 -14.67 30.01
CA GLN A 232 -4.55 -15.67 29.01
C GLN A 232 -6.00 -15.53 28.50
N GLN A 233 -6.96 -15.24 29.39
CA GLN A 233 -8.35 -15.01 29.00
C GLN A 233 -8.47 -13.77 28.13
N GLN A 234 -7.82 -12.66 28.53
CA GLN A 234 -7.84 -11.43 27.74
C GLN A 234 -7.20 -11.62 26.35
N GLN A 235 -6.06 -12.31 26.27
CA GLN A 235 -5.44 -12.67 24.98
C GLN A 235 -6.36 -13.54 24.12
N THR A 236 -7.07 -14.49 24.73
CA THR A 236 -8.03 -15.36 24.03
C THR A 236 -9.21 -14.55 23.47
N GLU A 237 -9.72 -13.57 24.22
CA GLU A 237 -10.80 -12.68 23.75
C GLU A 237 -10.35 -11.81 22.57
N LEU A 238 -9.16 -11.20 22.64
CA LEU A 238 -8.60 -10.44 21.52
C LEU A 238 -8.40 -11.31 20.28
N MET A 239 -7.92 -12.55 20.44
CA MET A 239 -7.79 -13.49 19.33
C MET A 239 -9.15 -13.85 18.73
N THR A 240 -10.15 -14.11 19.57
CA THR A 240 -11.52 -14.41 19.14
C THR A 240 -12.12 -13.26 18.33
N ILE A 241 -11.89 -12.01 18.77
CA ILE A 241 -12.30 -10.81 18.03
C ILE A 241 -11.67 -10.80 16.63
N LEU A 242 -10.35 -11.00 16.54
CA LEU A 242 -9.62 -10.94 15.28
C LEU A 242 -9.97 -12.11 14.34
N ASP A 243 -10.20 -13.30 14.88
CA ASP A 243 -10.64 -14.47 14.10
C ASP A 243 -12.04 -14.25 13.52
N ARG A 244 -12.96 -13.66 14.31
CA ARG A 244 -14.29 -13.25 13.83
C ARG A 244 -14.19 -12.23 12.71
N MET A 245 -13.34 -11.21 12.86
CA MET A 245 -13.12 -10.20 11.81
C MET A 245 -12.54 -10.81 10.54
N GLN A 246 -11.56 -11.71 10.67
CA GLN A 246 -10.95 -12.38 9.52
C GLN A 246 -11.97 -13.24 8.76
N ALA A 247 -12.80 -14.01 9.47
CA ALA A 247 -13.88 -14.81 8.86
C ALA A 247 -14.92 -13.97 8.11
N LEU A 248 -15.09 -12.71 8.52
CA LEU A 248 -16.00 -11.74 7.90
C LEU A 248 -15.36 -10.92 6.77
N ASN A 249 -14.08 -11.17 6.45
CA ASN A 249 -13.28 -10.34 5.53
C ASN A 249 -13.25 -8.85 5.94
N PHE A 250 -13.22 -8.57 7.25
CA PHE A 250 -12.97 -7.23 7.79
C PHE A 250 -11.47 -6.95 7.77
N ASN A 251 -11.10 -5.68 7.58
CA ASN A 251 -9.71 -5.29 7.35
C ASN A 251 -9.19 -4.21 8.31
N THR A 252 -10.02 -3.69 9.23
CA THR A 252 -9.58 -2.69 10.21
C THR A 252 -10.27 -2.86 11.55
N LEU A 253 -9.49 -2.97 12.64
CA LEU A 253 -9.95 -2.94 14.02
C LEU A 253 -9.76 -1.53 14.58
N ILE A 254 -10.81 -0.94 15.16
CA ILE A 254 -10.72 0.31 15.91
C ILE A 254 -10.79 -0.01 17.40
N PHE A 255 -9.62 -0.06 18.03
CA PHE A 255 -9.46 -0.58 19.39
C PHE A 255 -9.34 0.56 20.41
N GLN A 256 -10.24 0.63 21.39
CA GLN A 256 -10.21 1.68 22.40
C GLN A 256 -9.03 1.52 23.37
N VAL A 257 -8.00 2.35 23.21
CA VAL A 257 -6.78 2.29 24.03
C VAL A 257 -6.80 3.27 25.21
N ARG A 258 -7.66 4.29 25.14
CA ARG A 258 -7.85 5.31 26.20
C ARG A 258 -9.33 5.59 26.41
N PRO A 259 -10.03 4.81 27.26
CA PRO A 259 -11.45 4.98 27.52
C PRO A 259 -11.78 6.19 28.40
N GLU A 260 -11.01 6.45 29.46
CA GLU A 260 -11.38 7.48 30.45
C GLU A 260 -10.19 8.12 31.19
N GLY A 261 -9.14 8.51 30.48
CA GLY A 261 -7.95 9.10 31.10
C GLY A 261 -6.94 8.08 31.63
N ASP A 262 -7.04 6.86 31.13
CA ASP A 262 -6.26 5.69 31.49
C ASP A 262 -5.81 4.93 30.22
N ALA A 263 -4.99 3.89 30.38
CA ALA A 263 -4.35 3.19 29.27
C ALA A 263 -4.65 1.68 29.28
N MET A 264 -5.09 1.16 28.13
CA MET A 264 -5.15 -0.27 27.83
C MET A 264 -3.79 -0.81 27.32
N TYR A 265 -2.70 -0.14 27.70
CA TYR A 265 -1.33 -0.38 27.23
C TYR A 265 -0.34 0.15 28.27
N ALA A 266 0.93 -0.26 28.19
CA ALA A 266 1.95 0.23 29.10
C ALA A 266 2.24 1.71 28.84
N SER A 267 1.92 2.57 29.81
CA SER A 267 2.10 4.02 29.71
C SER A 267 2.77 4.58 30.97
N SER A 268 3.69 5.52 30.78
CA SER A 268 4.23 6.36 31.86
C SER A 268 3.44 7.66 32.04
N LEU A 269 2.54 7.98 31.10
CA LEU A 269 1.76 9.22 31.07
C LEU A 269 0.35 9.05 31.64
N GLU A 270 -0.23 7.86 31.54
CA GLU A 270 -1.56 7.52 32.07
C GLU A 270 -1.49 6.26 32.93
N PRO A 271 -2.33 6.12 33.98
CA PRO A 271 -2.41 4.88 34.73
C PRO A 271 -3.02 3.75 33.88
N TRP A 272 -2.73 2.51 34.24
CA TRP A 272 -3.45 1.36 33.66
C TRP A 272 -4.96 1.47 33.87
N SER A 273 -5.69 1.05 32.84
CA SER A 273 -7.15 1.09 32.83
C SER A 273 -7.76 0.16 33.88
N ASN A 274 -8.76 0.67 34.59
CA ASN A 274 -9.55 -0.12 35.53
C ASN A 274 -10.30 -1.25 34.81
N TRP A 275 -10.65 -1.05 33.54
CA TRP A 275 -11.41 -2.00 32.74
C TRP A 275 -10.65 -3.32 32.49
N LEU A 276 -9.32 -3.35 32.68
CA LEU A 276 -8.51 -4.56 32.59
C LEU A 276 -8.58 -5.41 33.86
N THR A 277 -8.29 -4.81 35.01
CA THR A 277 -7.98 -5.56 36.25
C THR A 277 -9.01 -5.35 37.36
N GLY A 278 -9.90 -4.36 37.22
CA GLY A 278 -10.79 -3.90 38.29
C GLY A 278 -10.14 -2.88 39.23
N THR A 279 -8.85 -2.58 39.02
CA THR A 279 -8.10 -1.60 39.81
C THR A 279 -7.29 -0.68 38.89
N GLN A 280 -7.65 0.60 38.83
CA GLN A 280 -6.89 1.60 38.04
C GLN A 280 -5.42 1.66 38.51
N GLY A 281 -4.49 1.75 37.57
CA GLY A 281 -3.04 1.77 37.82
C GLY A 281 -2.40 0.39 37.95
N GLN A 282 -3.19 -0.69 38.02
CA GLN A 282 -2.67 -2.06 38.08
C GLN A 282 -2.58 -2.67 36.67
N ALA A 283 -1.37 -3.09 36.29
CA ALA A 283 -1.13 -3.83 35.06
C ALA A 283 -1.73 -5.25 35.12
N PRO A 284 -2.05 -5.88 33.97
CA PRO A 284 -2.34 -7.31 33.91
C PRO A 284 -1.22 -8.16 34.53
N ASN A 285 -1.59 -9.29 35.14
CA ASN A 285 -0.65 -10.24 35.74
C ASN A 285 -1.02 -11.69 35.36
N PRO A 286 -0.11 -12.49 34.76
CA PRO A 286 1.24 -12.14 34.29
C PRO A 286 1.27 -10.95 33.34
N PHE A 287 2.34 -10.17 33.35
CA PHE A 287 2.43 -8.95 32.54
C PHE A 287 2.26 -9.24 31.04
N TYR A 288 1.43 -8.43 30.39
CA TYR A 288 1.43 -8.24 28.94
C TYR A 288 0.89 -6.85 28.60
N ASP A 289 1.25 -6.34 27.43
CA ASP A 289 0.68 -5.11 26.87
C ASP A 289 -0.45 -5.46 25.87
N PRO A 290 -1.72 -5.15 26.16
CA PRO A 290 -2.84 -5.49 25.29
C PRO A 290 -2.78 -4.83 23.90
N LEU A 291 -2.28 -3.59 23.80
CA LEU A 291 -2.17 -2.89 22.52
C LEU A 291 -1.09 -3.52 21.63
N GLU A 292 0.08 -3.82 22.21
CA GLU A 292 1.14 -4.52 21.47
C GLU A 292 0.68 -5.91 21.00
N PHE A 293 0.00 -6.65 21.88
CA PHE A 293 -0.53 -7.97 21.56
C PHE A 293 -1.54 -7.90 20.40
N VAL A 294 -2.53 -7.01 20.45
CA VAL A 294 -3.57 -6.94 19.41
C VAL A 294 -3.00 -6.48 18.07
N ILE A 295 -2.02 -5.56 18.04
CA ILE A 295 -1.33 -5.15 16.82
C ILE A 295 -0.64 -6.35 16.16
N ASN A 296 0.17 -7.07 16.93
CA ASN A 296 0.92 -8.22 16.43
C ASN A 296 -0.01 -9.32 15.87
N GLN A 297 -1.12 -9.59 16.54
CA GLN A 297 -2.08 -10.62 16.11
C GLN A 297 -2.96 -10.18 14.94
N ALA A 298 -3.37 -8.91 14.90
CA ALA A 298 -4.14 -8.35 13.80
C ALA A 298 -3.31 -8.31 12.51
N HIS A 299 -2.03 -7.96 12.63
CA HIS A 299 -1.15 -7.84 11.46
C HIS A 299 -0.90 -9.17 10.76
N GLN A 300 -0.81 -10.27 11.50
CA GLN A 300 -0.76 -11.63 10.96
C GLN A 300 -2.00 -12.01 10.13
N ARG A 301 -3.13 -11.35 10.40
CA ARG A 301 -4.42 -11.53 9.70
C ARG A 301 -4.70 -10.46 8.65
N ASN A 302 -3.74 -9.57 8.39
CA ASN A 302 -3.89 -8.39 7.53
C ASN A 302 -5.02 -7.44 7.94
N ILE A 303 -5.29 -7.38 9.25
CA ILE A 303 -6.19 -6.40 9.86
C ILE A 303 -5.34 -5.22 10.33
N GLU A 304 -5.72 -4.02 9.91
CA GLU A 304 -5.15 -2.77 10.41
C GLU A 304 -5.63 -2.49 11.84
N VAL A 305 -4.79 -1.91 12.70
CA VAL A 305 -5.18 -1.46 14.05
C VAL A 305 -5.15 0.05 14.12
N HIS A 306 -6.33 0.64 14.34
CA HIS A 306 -6.49 2.05 14.65
C HIS A 306 -6.67 2.21 16.17
N ALA A 307 -5.71 2.85 16.83
CA ALA A 307 -5.79 3.12 18.26
C ALA A 307 -6.80 4.24 18.53
N TRP A 308 -7.87 3.91 19.26
CA TRP A 308 -8.97 4.81 19.58
C TRP A 308 -8.81 5.46 20.96
N PHE A 309 -8.86 6.78 20.99
CA PHE A 309 -8.77 7.59 22.20
C PHE A 309 -10.05 8.39 22.39
N ASN A 310 -10.58 8.38 23.62
CA ASN A 310 -11.37 9.49 24.10
C ASN A 310 -10.39 10.60 24.54
N PRO A 311 -10.48 11.86 24.06
CA PRO A 311 -9.48 12.89 24.34
C PRO A 311 -9.63 13.58 25.70
N TYR A 312 -10.85 13.75 26.24
CA TYR A 312 -11.09 14.64 27.39
C TYR A 312 -11.87 14.02 28.55
N ARG A 313 -12.55 12.88 28.35
CA ARG A 313 -13.17 12.15 29.45
C ARG A 313 -12.09 11.72 30.44
N ALA A 314 -12.26 12.12 31.69
CA ALA A 314 -11.35 11.79 32.78
C ALA A 314 -11.91 10.70 33.70
N ARG A 315 -13.24 10.50 33.74
CA ARG A 315 -13.86 9.32 34.38
C ARG A 315 -15.33 9.19 34.00
N THR A 316 -15.82 7.97 33.86
CA THR A 316 -17.23 7.64 33.61
C THR A 316 -18.11 7.63 34.87
N SER A 317 -17.50 7.59 36.06
CA SER A 317 -18.19 7.53 37.35
C SER A 317 -17.37 8.18 38.47
N GLN A 318 -18.02 8.88 39.39
CA GLN A 318 -17.39 9.47 40.58
C GLN A 318 -17.15 8.48 41.72
N LYS A 319 -17.69 7.26 41.62
CA LYS A 319 -17.69 6.28 42.73
C LYS A 319 -16.32 5.67 43.04
N THR A 320 -15.30 5.98 42.24
CA THR A 320 -14.00 5.30 42.30
C THR A 320 -12.87 6.31 42.22
N VAL A 321 -11.77 6.04 42.93
CA VAL A 321 -10.67 7.00 43.12
C VAL A 321 -9.67 6.89 41.98
N ASN A 322 -9.20 8.04 41.49
CA ASN A 322 -8.12 8.10 40.50
C ASN A 322 -6.74 7.97 41.17
N VAL A 323 -5.80 7.28 40.52
CA VAL A 323 -4.41 7.14 41.00
C VAL A 323 -3.43 7.92 40.13
N ARG A 324 -2.28 8.33 40.69
CA ARG A 324 -1.22 8.97 39.88
C ARG A 324 -0.74 8.00 38.78
N PRO A 325 -0.42 8.49 37.56
CA PRO A 325 -0.29 9.89 37.17
C PRO A 325 -1.55 10.57 36.64
N HIS A 326 -2.76 10.02 36.82
CA HIS A 326 -4.03 10.48 36.20
C HIS A 326 -4.27 12.00 36.23
N MET A 327 -4.87 12.56 35.18
CA MET A 327 -5.06 14.01 35.02
C MET A 327 -5.92 14.65 36.13
N ALA A 328 -6.95 13.95 36.61
CA ALA A 328 -7.77 14.40 37.74
C ALA A 328 -7.00 14.49 39.08
N VAL A 329 -5.88 13.79 39.21
CA VAL A 329 -5.03 13.80 40.42
C VAL A 329 -3.91 14.83 40.29
N THR A 330 -3.34 14.94 39.09
CA THR A 330 -2.18 15.81 38.82
C THR A 330 -2.59 17.23 38.47
N HIS A 331 -3.79 17.44 37.93
CA HIS A 331 -4.32 18.74 37.50
C HIS A 331 -5.79 18.92 37.92
N PRO A 332 -6.13 18.79 39.21
CA PRO A 332 -7.53 18.80 39.68
C PRO A 332 -8.27 20.11 39.41
N THR A 333 -7.56 21.23 39.24
CA THR A 333 -8.17 22.55 39.01
C THR A 333 -8.77 22.73 37.60
N VAL A 334 -8.47 21.82 36.68
CA VAL A 334 -8.93 21.84 35.28
C VAL A 334 -9.62 20.53 34.89
N VAL A 335 -10.07 19.76 35.88
CA VAL A 335 -10.90 18.56 35.72
C VAL A 335 -12.15 18.73 36.55
N TYR A 336 -13.29 18.69 35.89
CA TYR A 336 -14.56 19.10 36.47
C TYR A 336 -15.54 17.94 36.57
N THR A 337 -16.35 17.98 37.62
CA THR A 337 -17.55 17.16 37.73
C THR A 337 -18.57 17.60 36.68
N TRP A 338 -19.05 16.65 35.89
CA TRP A 338 -20.12 16.85 34.93
C TRP A 338 -21.12 15.70 35.03
N GLY A 339 -22.26 15.94 35.69
CA GLY A 339 -23.18 14.88 36.08
C GLY A 339 -22.48 13.86 36.99
N ASN A 340 -22.49 12.58 36.61
CA ASN A 340 -21.77 11.51 37.32
C ASN A 340 -20.33 11.29 36.81
N GLN A 341 -19.86 12.10 35.87
CA GLN A 341 -18.56 11.93 35.20
C GLN A 341 -17.54 12.98 35.67
N LEU A 342 -16.28 12.74 35.32
CA LEU A 342 -15.21 13.74 35.37
C LEU A 342 -14.77 14.06 33.94
N TRP A 343 -14.60 15.35 33.65
CA TRP A 343 -14.23 15.84 32.33
C TRP A 343 -13.11 16.87 32.42
N ALA A 344 -12.07 16.70 31.61
CA ALA A 344 -10.96 17.64 31.56
C ALA A 344 -11.30 18.85 30.68
N ASP A 345 -10.83 20.04 31.06
CA ASP A 345 -11.03 21.28 30.31
C ASP A 345 -10.25 21.28 28.98
N PRO A 346 -10.91 21.25 27.81
CA PRO A 346 -10.23 21.29 26.52
C PRO A 346 -9.45 22.59 26.26
N GLY A 347 -9.81 23.68 26.94
CA GLY A 347 -9.12 24.97 26.83
C GLY A 347 -7.87 25.09 27.70
N ALA A 348 -7.68 24.20 28.67
CA ALA A 348 -6.52 24.25 29.54
C ALA A 348 -5.28 23.72 28.79
N LYS A 349 -4.24 24.56 28.67
CA LYS A 349 -3.00 24.21 27.96
C LYS A 349 -2.38 22.88 28.45
N VAL A 350 -2.42 22.64 29.76
CA VAL A 350 -1.88 21.40 30.35
C VAL A 350 -2.65 20.15 29.90
N ILE A 351 -3.96 20.26 29.68
CA ILE A 351 -4.79 19.16 29.16
C ILE A 351 -4.51 18.96 27.67
N GLN A 352 -4.43 20.04 26.88
CA GLN A 352 -4.07 19.95 25.46
C GLN A 352 -2.70 19.27 25.26
N ASP A 353 -1.69 19.67 26.04
CA ASP A 353 -0.36 19.10 25.95
C ASP A 353 -0.33 17.65 26.42
N ARG A 354 -1.03 17.30 27.50
CA ARG A 354 -1.14 15.93 27.98
C ARG A 354 -1.81 15.02 26.95
N THR A 355 -2.98 15.40 26.43
CA THR A 355 -3.70 14.61 25.43
C THR A 355 -2.88 14.43 24.16
N TYR A 356 -2.24 15.50 23.66
CA TYR A 356 -1.32 15.39 22.53
C TYR A 356 -0.16 14.43 22.81
N ASN A 357 0.49 14.56 23.97
CA ASN A 357 1.65 13.73 24.32
C ASN A 357 1.27 12.25 24.49
N VAL A 358 0.12 11.94 25.08
CA VAL A 358 -0.39 10.57 25.23
C VAL A 358 -0.65 9.91 23.87
N ILE A 359 -1.32 10.63 22.96
CA ILE A 359 -1.59 10.09 21.61
C ILE A 359 -0.27 9.93 20.82
N MET A 360 0.60 10.94 20.88
CA MET A 360 1.88 10.88 20.17
C MET A 360 2.86 9.87 20.75
N ASP A 361 2.76 9.53 22.03
CA ASP A 361 3.51 8.43 22.64
C ASP A 361 3.13 7.09 21.97
N VAL A 362 1.84 6.84 21.75
CA VAL A 362 1.38 5.65 21.03
C VAL A 362 1.88 5.64 19.58
N VAL A 363 1.77 6.78 18.88
CA VAL A 363 2.29 6.91 17.51
C VAL A 363 3.78 6.59 17.45
N ARG A 364 4.58 7.02 18.43
CA ARG A 364 6.03 6.74 18.44
C ARG A 364 6.32 5.27 18.72
N ARG A 365 5.74 4.70 19.78
CA ARG A 365 6.16 3.40 20.32
C ARG A 365 5.52 2.20 19.66
N TYR A 366 4.26 2.29 19.22
CA TYR A 366 3.52 1.15 18.69
C TYR A 366 3.43 1.18 17.17
N ASP A 367 3.31 0.00 16.58
CA ASP A 367 3.17 -0.19 15.14
C ASP A 367 1.70 -0.08 14.67
N VAL A 368 1.01 0.97 15.12
CA VAL A 368 -0.38 1.25 14.74
C VAL A 368 -0.48 1.67 13.28
N ASP A 369 -1.59 1.35 12.63
CA ASP A 369 -1.88 1.78 11.26
C ASP A 369 -2.67 3.10 11.23
N GLY A 370 -3.33 3.44 12.35
CA GLY A 370 -4.05 4.70 12.48
C GLY A 370 -4.31 5.14 13.92
N ILE A 371 -4.69 6.41 14.05
CA ILE A 371 -5.20 7.05 15.26
C ILE A 371 -6.66 7.42 15.00
N HIS A 372 -7.51 7.12 15.98
CA HIS A 372 -8.95 7.36 15.92
C HIS A 372 -9.42 8.16 17.14
N LEU A 373 -10.22 9.20 16.91
CA LEU A 373 -11.00 9.86 17.97
C LEU A 373 -12.49 9.59 17.73
N ASP A 374 -13.28 9.47 18.80
CA ASP A 374 -14.74 9.38 18.74
C ASP A 374 -15.40 10.76 18.81
N ASP A 375 -16.65 10.81 19.26
CA ASP A 375 -17.53 11.99 19.24
C ASP A 375 -17.44 12.85 20.51
N TYR A 376 -16.65 12.45 21.50
CA TYR A 376 -16.57 13.14 22.79
C TYR A 376 -15.50 14.25 22.80
N PHE A 377 -15.94 15.49 22.62
CA PHE A 377 -15.10 16.70 22.73
C PHE A 377 -15.38 17.43 24.03
N TYR A 378 -16.20 18.48 24.02
CA TYR A 378 -16.90 18.89 25.24
C TYR A 378 -17.99 17.87 25.57
N PRO A 379 -18.38 17.73 26.85
CA PRO A 379 -19.34 16.71 27.23
C PRO A 379 -20.74 17.04 26.72
N TYR A 380 -21.56 16.00 26.55
CA TYR A 380 -22.98 16.16 26.22
C TYR A 380 -23.68 17.09 27.24
N PRO A 381 -24.55 18.01 26.78
CA PRO A 381 -25.11 19.05 27.63
C PRO A 381 -26.03 18.49 28.72
N ILE A 382 -25.97 19.08 29.91
CA ILE A 382 -26.94 18.86 30.99
C ILE A 382 -27.83 20.10 31.04
N ALA A 383 -29.15 19.90 31.03
CA ALA A 383 -30.12 21.00 31.04
C ALA A 383 -29.85 21.96 32.21
N GLY A 384 -29.77 23.26 31.91
CA GLY A 384 -29.52 24.31 32.90
C GLY A 384 -28.08 24.45 33.38
N GLN A 385 -27.13 23.63 32.89
CA GLN A 385 -25.73 23.71 33.28
C GLN A 385 -24.84 24.22 32.15
N THR A 386 -23.82 24.99 32.51
CA THR A 386 -22.74 25.41 31.59
C THR A 386 -21.44 24.72 32.01
N PHE A 387 -20.65 24.27 31.05
CA PHE A 387 -19.35 23.67 31.34
C PHE A 387 -18.45 24.67 32.11
N PRO A 388 -17.82 24.28 33.23
CA PRO A 388 -17.23 25.22 34.19
C PRO A 388 -15.79 25.67 33.83
N ASP A 389 -15.55 26.03 32.56
CA ASP A 389 -14.25 26.51 32.04
C ASP A 389 -14.06 28.03 32.14
N ASN A 390 -14.89 28.75 32.92
CA ASN A 390 -14.84 30.21 33.00
C ASN A 390 -13.47 30.72 33.46
N ALA A 391 -12.80 30.05 34.41
CA ALA A 391 -11.48 30.47 34.86
C ALA A 391 -10.45 30.44 33.72
N THR A 392 -10.45 29.37 32.93
CA THR A 392 -9.58 29.19 31.75
C THR A 392 -9.91 30.19 30.65
N TYR A 393 -11.20 30.43 30.39
CA TYR A 393 -11.64 31.41 29.41
C TYR A 393 -11.27 32.85 29.82
N GLN A 394 -11.45 33.23 31.10
CA GLN A 394 -11.03 34.56 31.58
C GLN A 394 -9.53 34.75 31.47
N ALA A 395 -8.73 33.72 31.77
CA ALA A 395 -7.28 33.77 31.57
C ALA A 395 -6.92 34.02 30.08
N TYR A 396 -7.62 33.37 29.14
CA TYR A 396 -7.49 33.62 27.71
C TYR A 396 -7.89 35.06 27.31
N ARG A 397 -8.99 35.59 27.85
CA ARG A 397 -9.42 36.98 27.59
C ARG A 397 -8.42 37.99 28.14
N ASN A 398 -7.91 37.76 29.34
CA ASN A 398 -6.92 38.62 30.00
C ASN A 398 -5.57 38.63 29.26
N SER A 399 -5.21 37.56 28.55
CA SER A 399 -4.02 37.53 27.69
C SER A 399 -4.23 38.12 26.29
N GLY A 400 -5.36 38.80 26.05
CA GLY A 400 -5.69 39.46 24.78
C GLY A 400 -6.54 38.64 23.82
N GLY A 401 -7.08 37.50 24.26
CA GLY A 401 -7.98 36.66 23.47
C GLY A 401 -9.27 37.38 23.03
N THR A 402 -9.63 37.25 21.76
CA THR A 402 -10.75 37.99 21.15
C THR A 402 -11.97 37.13 20.86
N LEU A 403 -11.82 35.80 20.77
CA LEU A 403 -12.91 34.88 20.45
C LEU A 403 -14.03 34.93 21.51
N ALA A 404 -15.27 34.82 21.05
CA ALA A 404 -16.40 34.55 21.93
C ALA A 404 -16.27 33.13 22.53
N LEU A 405 -16.89 32.88 23.69
CA LEU A 405 -16.74 31.62 24.42
C LEU A 405 -16.96 30.37 23.54
N ALA A 406 -18.03 30.33 22.75
CA ALA A 406 -18.33 29.18 21.88
C ALA A 406 -17.28 28.98 20.77
N ASP A 407 -16.80 30.06 20.15
CA ASP A 407 -15.75 30.00 19.13
C ASP A 407 -14.40 29.62 19.74
N TRP A 408 -14.10 30.12 20.93
CA TRP A 408 -12.92 29.74 21.69
C TRP A 408 -12.92 28.24 22.03
N ARG A 409 -14.05 27.70 22.49
CA ARG A 409 -14.21 26.24 22.75
C ARG A 409 -13.95 25.41 21.49
N ARG A 410 -14.55 25.80 20.35
CA ARG A 410 -14.28 25.15 19.05
C ARG A 410 -12.81 25.25 18.65
N GLU A 411 -12.18 26.41 18.86
CA GLU A 411 -10.79 26.62 18.48
C GLU A 411 -9.80 25.81 19.33
N ASN A 412 -10.12 25.57 20.61
CA ASN A 412 -9.35 24.66 21.44
C ASN A 412 -9.34 23.23 20.89
N VAL A 413 -10.50 22.74 20.44
CA VAL A 413 -10.63 21.42 19.79
C VAL A 413 -9.90 21.40 18.44
N ASN A 414 -10.10 22.42 17.60
CA ASN A 414 -9.42 22.57 16.32
C ASN A 414 -7.89 22.54 16.47
N THR A 415 -7.38 23.20 17.52
CA THR A 415 -5.95 23.26 17.82
C THR A 415 -5.40 21.87 18.10
N LEU A 416 -6.08 21.05 18.92
CA LEU A 416 -5.65 19.68 19.18
C LEU A 416 -5.63 18.86 17.89
N ILE A 417 -6.66 18.94 17.05
CA ILE A 417 -6.80 18.15 15.82
C ILE A 417 -5.68 18.49 14.83
N GLN A 418 -5.42 19.78 14.60
CA GLN A 418 -4.31 20.21 13.75
C GLN A 418 -2.95 19.77 14.30
N ARG A 419 -2.74 19.91 15.62
CA ARG A 419 -1.52 19.45 16.28
C ARG A 419 -1.31 17.96 16.06
N LEU A 420 -2.36 17.14 16.25
CA LEU A 420 -2.30 15.69 16.07
C LEU A 420 -1.97 15.32 14.62
N LEU A 421 -2.66 15.89 13.63
CA LEU A 421 -2.36 15.64 12.22
C LEU A 421 -0.89 15.95 11.91
N ASN A 422 -0.42 17.15 12.29
CA ASN A 422 0.95 17.59 12.01
C ASN A 422 1.98 16.71 12.73
N GLY A 423 1.72 16.36 14.00
CA GLY A 423 2.57 15.49 14.80
C GLY A 423 2.67 14.07 14.21
N ILE A 424 1.53 13.49 13.78
CA ILE A 424 1.47 12.18 13.14
C ILE A 424 2.26 12.21 11.84
N ARG A 425 2.03 13.21 10.96
CA ARG A 425 2.74 13.34 9.67
C ARG A 425 4.26 13.45 9.85
N ALA A 426 4.70 14.21 10.86
CA ALA A 426 6.12 14.37 11.16
C ALA A 426 6.76 13.12 11.78
N THR A 427 5.99 12.27 12.46
CA THR A 427 6.51 11.11 13.19
C THR A 427 6.45 9.82 12.38
N LYS A 428 5.28 9.51 11.81
CA LYS A 428 5.03 8.33 10.96
C LYS A 428 4.02 8.72 9.87
N PRO A 429 4.47 9.19 8.70
CA PRO A 429 3.57 9.77 7.69
C PRO A 429 2.52 8.81 7.15
N TYR A 430 2.75 7.50 7.27
CA TYR A 430 1.83 6.43 6.88
C TYR A 430 0.71 6.15 7.91
N VAL A 431 0.82 6.64 9.15
CA VAL A 431 -0.21 6.46 10.17
C VAL A 431 -1.41 7.33 9.83
N LYS A 432 -2.57 6.70 9.68
CA LYS A 432 -3.83 7.37 9.33
C LYS A 432 -4.36 8.15 10.53
N PHE A 433 -4.99 9.30 10.31
CA PHE A 433 -5.69 10.04 11.35
C PHE A 433 -7.15 10.20 10.98
N GLY A 434 -8.06 9.69 11.81
CA GLY A 434 -9.49 9.89 11.58
C GLY A 434 -10.29 10.10 12.83
N ILE A 435 -11.50 10.59 12.62
CA ILE A 435 -12.40 11.03 13.67
C ILE A 435 -13.80 10.53 13.35
N SER A 436 -14.50 9.98 14.34
CA SER A 436 -15.90 9.58 14.29
C SER A 436 -16.77 10.60 15.04
N PRO A 437 -17.14 11.72 14.41
CA PRO A 437 -17.97 12.72 15.07
C PRO A 437 -19.42 12.24 15.15
N PHE A 438 -20.22 12.95 15.95
CA PHE A 438 -21.67 12.84 15.91
C PHE A 438 -22.19 13.00 14.47
N GLY A 439 -23.13 12.15 14.05
CA GLY A 439 -23.53 12.08 12.63
C GLY A 439 -24.25 13.31 12.10
N ILE A 440 -24.86 14.12 12.98
CA ILE A 440 -25.46 15.42 12.64
C ILE A 440 -24.46 16.51 12.99
N TYR A 441 -23.98 17.26 11.99
CA TYR A 441 -23.16 18.44 12.26
C TYR A 441 -23.97 19.49 13.03
N ARG A 442 -25.12 19.88 12.45
CA ARG A 442 -26.08 20.83 13.02
C ARG A 442 -27.49 20.53 12.51
N PRO A 443 -28.55 20.76 13.32
CA PRO A 443 -29.92 20.73 12.82
C PRO A 443 -30.11 21.76 11.70
N GLY A 444 -30.87 21.41 10.68
CA GLY A 444 -31.02 22.20 9.45
C GLY A 444 -29.85 22.09 8.46
N GLN A 445 -28.85 21.25 8.75
CA GLN A 445 -27.72 20.99 7.84
C GLN A 445 -27.50 19.48 7.66
N PRO A 446 -28.21 18.83 6.72
CA PRO A 446 -29.11 19.39 5.69
C PRO A 446 -30.50 19.84 6.19
N PRO A 447 -31.28 20.63 5.41
CA PRO A 447 -32.46 21.38 5.89
C PRO A 447 -33.51 20.59 6.68
N GLN A 448 -33.74 19.33 6.34
CA GLN A 448 -34.75 18.48 6.99
C GLN A 448 -34.28 17.82 8.29
N ILE A 449 -32.98 17.86 8.59
CA ILE A 449 -32.40 17.13 9.71
C ILE A 449 -32.64 17.88 11.02
N GLN A 450 -33.03 17.13 12.05
CA GLN A 450 -33.27 17.60 13.41
C GLN A 450 -32.48 16.74 14.40
N GLY A 451 -32.09 17.32 15.54
CA GLY A 451 -31.35 16.60 16.57
C GLY A 451 -30.35 17.50 17.29
N LEU A 452 -29.33 16.88 17.88
CA LEU A 452 -28.24 17.56 18.57
C LEU A 452 -27.50 18.52 17.62
N ASP A 453 -27.17 19.73 18.09
CA ASP A 453 -26.27 20.65 17.40
C ASP A 453 -24.84 20.39 17.88
N ALA A 454 -24.13 19.44 17.25
CA ALA A 454 -22.79 19.05 17.67
C ALA A 454 -21.78 20.22 17.63
N TYR A 455 -21.94 21.14 16.66
CA TYR A 455 -21.12 22.34 16.55
C TYR A 455 -21.27 23.30 17.74
N ASN A 456 -22.47 23.44 18.31
CA ASN A 456 -22.73 24.34 19.44
C ASN A 456 -22.72 23.66 20.81
N GLN A 457 -23.04 22.37 20.89
CA GLN A 457 -23.20 21.66 22.16
C GLN A 457 -21.95 20.85 22.51
N LEU A 458 -21.30 20.23 21.53
CA LEU A 458 -20.05 19.48 21.72
C LEU A 458 -18.81 20.29 21.30
N TYR A 459 -19.03 21.45 20.66
CA TYR A 459 -18.00 22.32 20.08
C TYR A 459 -17.07 21.57 19.11
N ALA A 460 -17.66 20.59 18.41
CA ALA A 460 -17.00 19.79 17.39
C ALA A 460 -17.24 20.41 16.00
N ASP A 461 -16.25 21.13 15.47
CA ASP A 461 -16.30 21.70 14.12
C ASP A 461 -15.85 20.69 13.05
N SER A 462 -16.52 19.54 13.02
CA SER A 462 -16.18 18.42 12.13
C SER A 462 -16.27 18.75 10.64
N LEU A 463 -17.13 19.71 10.28
CA LEU A 463 -17.19 20.24 8.93
C LEU A 463 -15.88 20.96 8.55
N LYS A 464 -15.35 21.82 9.43
CA LYS A 464 -14.06 22.49 9.20
C LYS A 464 -12.93 21.48 9.07
N TRP A 465 -12.88 20.45 9.92
CA TRP A 465 -11.82 19.43 9.85
C TRP A 465 -11.83 18.70 8.50
N LEU A 466 -13.01 18.38 7.99
CA LEU A 466 -13.18 17.75 6.68
C LEU A 466 -12.81 18.70 5.53
N GLN A 467 -13.33 19.93 5.54
CA GLN A 467 -13.10 20.93 4.48
C GLN A 467 -11.65 21.38 4.39
N GLN A 468 -10.94 21.42 5.51
CA GLN A 468 -9.51 21.75 5.55
C GLN A 468 -8.62 20.52 5.33
N GLY A 469 -9.18 19.31 5.34
CA GLY A 469 -8.43 18.06 5.17
C GLY A 469 -7.53 17.76 6.38
N TRP A 470 -7.97 18.15 7.58
CA TRP A 470 -7.26 17.95 8.85
C TRP A 470 -7.40 16.53 9.42
N VAL A 471 -8.04 15.66 8.67
CA VAL A 471 -8.15 14.21 8.88
C VAL A 471 -7.86 13.51 7.56
N ASP A 472 -7.48 12.25 7.61
CA ASP A 472 -7.49 11.36 6.45
C ASP A 472 -8.88 10.76 6.22
N TYR A 473 -9.64 10.55 7.29
CA TYR A 473 -11.01 10.11 7.17
C TYR A 473 -11.92 10.70 8.25
N LEU A 474 -13.19 10.88 7.88
CA LEU A 474 -14.28 11.15 8.80
C LEU A 474 -15.20 9.93 8.85
N ALA A 475 -15.65 9.56 10.03
CA ALA A 475 -16.57 8.45 10.24
C ALA A 475 -17.85 8.90 10.95
N PRO A 476 -18.73 9.70 10.31
CA PRO A 476 -19.91 10.22 10.99
C PRO A 476 -20.78 9.08 11.53
N GLN A 477 -21.19 9.19 12.79
CA GLN A 477 -22.03 8.20 13.46
C GLN A 477 -23.48 8.28 12.96
N LEU A 478 -23.78 7.59 11.85
CA LEU A 478 -25.10 7.59 11.21
C LEU A 478 -26.03 6.54 11.86
N TYR A 479 -26.28 6.70 13.15
CA TYR A 479 -26.99 5.71 13.98
C TYR A 479 -28.51 5.86 13.90
N TRP A 480 -29.01 6.11 12.69
CA TRP A 480 -30.43 6.29 12.40
C TRP A 480 -30.83 5.46 11.18
N ARG A 481 -32.12 5.19 11.07
CA ARG A 481 -32.69 4.41 9.98
C ARG A 481 -32.75 5.24 8.69
N ILE A 482 -32.88 4.56 7.56
CA ILE A 482 -32.95 5.17 6.23
C ILE A 482 -34.20 6.05 6.09
N ASP A 483 -35.36 5.52 6.47
CA ASP A 483 -36.66 6.09 6.09
C ASP A 483 -37.09 7.33 6.91
N PRO A 484 -36.87 7.43 8.24
CA PRO A 484 -37.31 8.58 9.01
C PRO A 484 -36.64 9.89 8.53
N PRO A 485 -37.42 10.92 8.12
CA PRO A 485 -36.87 12.09 7.44
C PRO A 485 -36.00 12.97 8.34
N ALA A 486 -36.32 13.05 9.64
CA ALA A 486 -35.67 13.94 10.60
C ALA A 486 -34.21 13.55 10.92
N GLN A 487 -33.83 12.29 10.67
CA GLN A 487 -32.46 11.79 10.81
C GLN A 487 -32.11 10.79 9.70
N SER A 488 -32.55 11.06 8.47
CA SER A 488 -32.41 10.10 7.37
C SER A 488 -30.94 9.78 7.06
N TYR A 489 -30.59 8.48 7.16
CA TYR A 489 -29.25 7.96 6.89
C TYR A 489 -28.67 8.41 5.53
N PRO A 490 -29.32 8.17 4.37
CA PRO A 490 -28.75 8.53 3.07
C PRO A 490 -28.55 10.04 2.94
N VAL A 491 -29.47 10.84 3.47
CA VAL A 491 -29.39 12.31 3.39
C VAL A 491 -28.22 12.85 4.19
N LEU A 492 -27.95 12.29 5.37
CA LEU A 492 -26.77 12.64 6.17
C LEU A 492 -25.47 12.20 5.48
N LEU A 493 -25.42 10.96 4.97
CA LEU A 493 -24.24 10.45 4.25
C LEU A 493 -23.91 11.32 3.04
N GLU A 494 -24.92 11.64 2.23
CA GLU A 494 -24.77 12.50 1.06
C GLU A 494 -24.34 13.92 1.41
N TRP A 495 -24.80 14.47 2.53
CA TRP A 495 -24.38 15.78 2.99
C TRP A 495 -22.89 15.79 3.36
N TRP A 496 -22.41 14.77 4.09
CA TRP A 496 -21.00 14.67 4.46
C TRP A 496 -20.07 14.57 3.25
N ILE A 497 -20.39 13.69 2.29
CA ILE A 497 -19.57 13.54 1.07
C ILE A 497 -19.60 14.80 0.19
N SER A 498 -20.74 15.52 0.15
CA SER A 498 -20.86 16.74 -0.65
C SER A 498 -20.11 17.93 -0.05
N ASN A 499 -19.82 17.90 1.26
CA ASN A 499 -19.09 18.93 1.98
C ASN A 499 -17.58 18.62 2.14
N ASN A 500 -17.02 17.83 1.23
CA ASN A 500 -15.67 17.28 1.33
C ASN A 500 -14.77 17.71 0.15
N PRO A 501 -14.38 18.99 0.03
CA PRO A 501 -13.58 19.49 -1.08
C PRO A 501 -12.17 18.91 -1.15
N LYS A 502 -11.67 18.29 -0.06
CA LYS A 502 -10.35 17.65 0.01
C LYS A 502 -10.39 16.16 -0.31
N GLN A 503 -11.56 15.62 -0.65
CA GLN A 503 -11.78 14.22 -1.00
C GLN A 503 -11.19 13.25 0.04
N ARG A 504 -11.28 13.60 1.33
CA ARG A 504 -10.93 12.68 2.41
C ARG A 504 -11.90 11.51 2.42
N HIS A 505 -11.51 10.37 2.97
CA HIS A 505 -12.46 9.26 3.00
C HIS A 505 -13.60 9.55 3.97
N VAL A 506 -14.82 9.24 3.57
CA VAL A 506 -15.98 9.19 4.45
C VAL A 506 -16.37 7.73 4.62
N TYR A 507 -16.39 7.27 5.87
CA TYR A 507 -16.83 5.92 6.22
C TYR A 507 -18.11 6.02 7.06
N ALA A 508 -19.17 5.34 6.68
CA ALA A 508 -20.39 5.43 7.46
C ALA A 508 -20.22 4.70 8.80
N GLY A 509 -20.56 5.35 9.92
CA GLY A 509 -20.71 4.67 11.20
C GLY A 509 -22.09 4.03 11.27
N ASN A 510 -22.16 2.70 11.33
CA ASN A 510 -23.40 1.94 11.45
C ASN A 510 -23.54 1.38 12.86
N ASN A 511 -24.76 1.33 13.40
CA ASN A 511 -25.00 0.84 14.75
C ASN A 511 -25.71 -0.52 14.75
N LEU A 512 -24.93 -1.59 14.93
CA LEU A 512 -25.42 -2.95 15.12
C LEU A 512 -26.01 -3.17 16.53
N SER A 513 -25.68 -2.33 17.52
CA SER A 513 -26.23 -2.46 18.87
C SER A 513 -27.73 -2.20 18.91
N LEU A 514 -28.28 -1.47 17.93
CA LEU A 514 -29.70 -1.15 17.82
C LEU A 514 -30.55 -2.30 17.27
N LEU A 515 -29.95 -3.36 16.71
CA LEU A 515 -30.64 -4.52 16.16
C LEU A 515 -31.56 -5.17 17.22
N ASP A 516 -32.86 -4.82 17.18
CA ASP A 516 -33.89 -5.18 18.16
C ASP A 516 -34.90 -6.25 17.67
N GLY A 517 -34.83 -6.61 16.39
CA GLY A 517 -35.70 -7.59 15.73
C GLY A 517 -37.08 -7.04 15.41
N LYS A 518 -37.23 -5.71 15.46
CA LYS A 518 -38.49 -4.99 15.24
C LYS A 518 -38.26 -3.79 14.34
N SER A 519 -37.80 -2.68 14.93
CA SER A 519 -37.61 -1.43 14.21
C SER A 519 -36.25 -1.37 13.51
N TRP A 520 -35.29 -2.14 14.04
CA TRP A 520 -33.94 -2.35 13.56
C TRP A 520 -33.75 -3.83 13.27
N GLU A 521 -34.05 -4.18 12.03
CA GLU A 521 -33.82 -5.51 11.48
C GLU A 521 -32.52 -5.54 10.68
N LEU A 522 -31.99 -6.75 10.46
CA LEU A 522 -30.79 -6.94 9.64
C LEU A 522 -30.90 -6.32 8.24
N SER A 523 -32.10 -6.32 7.65
CA SER A 523 -32.38 -5.74 6.34
C SER A 523 -32.12 -4.23 6.27
N GLU A 524 -32.21 -3.51 7.40
CA GLU A 524 -31.86 -2.10 7.50
C GLU A 524 -30.34 -1.91 7.32
N ILE A 525 -29.52 -2.72 8.01
CA ILE A 525 -28.05 -2.66 7.91
C ILE A 525 -27.57 -3.05 6.50
N GLU A 526 -28.20 -4.05 5.88
CA GLU A 526 -27.87 -4.44 4.50
C GLU A 526 -28.12 -3.29 3.51
N ARG A 527 -29.28 -2.63 3.63
CA ARG A 527 -29.60 -1.46 2.79
C ARG A 527 -28.65 -0.30 3.05
N GLN A 528 -28.23 -0.06 4.29
CA GLN A 528 -27.24 0.97 4.63
C GLN A 528 -25.87 0.69 3.98
N VAL A 529 -25.40 -0.56 4.02
CA VAL A 529 -24.15 -0.97 3.35
C VAL A 529 -24.27 -0.79 1.84
N GLU A 530 -25.41 -1.16 1.24
CA GLU A 530 -25.64 -0.98 -0.19
C GLU A 530 -25.66 0.50 -0.61
N LEU A 531 -26.29 1.37 0.19
CA LEU A 531 -26.26 2.83 -0.04
C LEU A 531 -24.83 3.39 -0.02
N THR A 532 -23.99 2.97 0.95
CA THR A 532 -22.57 3.34 0.97
C THR A 532 -21.88 2.88 -0.33
N ARG A 533 -22.19 1.69 -0.84
CA ARG A 533 -21.60 1.14 -2.07
C ARG A 533 -22.05 1.88 -3.33
N GLN A 534 -23.29 2.33 -3.39
CA GLN A 534 -23.83 3.15 -4.48
C GLN A 534 -23.19 4.55 -4.52
N LEU A 535 -22.82 5.10 -3.35
CA LEU A 535 -22.17 6.40 -3.22
C LEU A 535 -20.63 6.36 -3.22
N ARG A 536 -20.05 5.20 -3.53
CA ARG A 536 -18.60 4.97 -3.56
C ARG A 536 -17.84 5.97 -4.42
N ASP A 537 -18.29 6.18 -5.65
CA ASP A 537 -17.60 7.06 -6.60
C ASP A 537 -17.70 8.55 -6.20
N ARG A 538 -18.54 8.85 -5.21
CA ARG A 538 -18.67 10.17 -4.57
C ARG A 538 -17.89 10.29 -3.25
N GLY A 539 -17.20 9.23 -2.79
CA GLY A 539 -16.33 9.27 -1.61
C GLY A 539 -16.83 8.53 -0.36
N ALA A 540 -17.97 7.84 -0.41
CA ALA A 540 -18.42 6.94 0.66
C ALA A 540 -17.79 5.54 0.49
N ILE A 541 -16.60 5.29 1.06
CA ILE A 541 -15.76 4.14 0.68
C ILE A 541 -15.59 3.12 1.81
N GLY A 542 -16.64 2.87 2.57
CA GLY A 542 -16.67 1.80 3.57
C GLY A 542 -17.54 2.10 4.78
N ASN A 543 -17.57 1.14 5.69
CA ASN A 543 -18.43 1.16 6.87
C ASN A 543 -17.63 0.78 8.12
N ILE A 544 -18.02 1.35 9.26
CA ILE A 544 -17.49 1.04 10.59
C ILE A 544 -18.67 0.66 11.49
N PHE A 545 -18.64 -0.53 12.07
CA PHE A 545 -19.76 -1.08 12.83
C PHE A 545 -19.56 -0.89 14.34
N PHE A 546 -20.54 -0.23 14.97
CA PHE A 546 -20.68 -0.11 16.42
C PHE A 546 -21.69 -1.16 16.92
N SER A 547 -21.31 -2.16 17.70
CA SER A 547 -19.94 -2.53 18.05
C SER A 547 -19.69 -4.02 17.80
N MET A 548 -18.47 -4.44 18.10
CA MET A 548 -17.98 -5.80 17.90
C MET A 548 -18.83 -6.87 18.61
N ASP A 549 -19.45 -6.57 19.77
CA ASP A 549 -20.34 -7.49 20.49
C ASP A 549 -21.40 -8.11 19.57
N ALA A 550 -22.10 -7.29 18.79
CA ALA A 550 -23.16 -7.78 17.90
C ALA A 550 -22.63 -8.78 16.85
N LEU A 551 -21.38 -8.64 16.42
CA LEU A 551 -20.71 -9.57 15.50
C LEU A 551 -20.25 -10.85 16.22
N LEU A 552 -19.76 -10.72 17.46
CA LEU A 552 -19.33 -11.85 18.29
C LEU A 552 -20.50 -12.79 18.59
N ILE A 553 -21.62 -12.23 19.06
CA ILE A 553 -22.82 -13.00 19.42
C ILE A 553 -23.71 -13.33 18.22
N ASN A 554 -23.33 -12.91 17.00
CA ASN A 554 -24.11 -13.08 15.77
C ASN A 554 -25.56 -12.57 15.91
N ARG A 555 -25.71 -11.34 16.40
CA ARG A 555 -27.02 -10.74 16.68
C ARG A 555 -27.89 -10.74 15.42
N GLN A 556 -29.07 -11.36 15.51
CA GLN A 556 -29.99 -11.58 14.38
C GLN A 556 -29.37 -12.26 13.13
N GLY A 557 -28.27 -13.03 13.27
CA GLY A 557 -27.62 -13.66 12.12
C GLY A 557 -26.76 -12.72 11.27
N VAL A 558 -26.39 -11.53 11.79
CA VAL A 558 -25.62 -10.52 11.04
C VAL A 558 -24.30 -11.08 10.49
N THR A 559 -23.60 -11.92 11.26
CA THR A 559 -22.32 -12.50 10.84
C THR A 559 -22.53 -13.49 9.70
N ASP A 560 -23.54 -14.36 9.82
CA ASP A 560 -23.86 -15.34 8.77
C ASP A 560 -24.21 -14.62 7.47
N ARG A 561 -24.97 -13.52 7.57
CA ARG A 561 -25.35 -12.71 6.42
C ARG A 561 -24.16 -11.97 5.81
N PHE A 562 -23.28 -11.42 6.64
CA PHE A 562 -22.07 -10.75 6.16
C PHE A 562 -21.16 -11.73 5.43
N GLN A 563 -20.96 -12.93 5.96
CA GLN A 563 -20.14 -13.95 5.33
C GLN A 563 -20.77 -14.49 4.03
N SER A 564 -22.08 -14.73 4.03
CA SER A 564 -22.78 -15.38 2.92
C SER A 564 -23.24 -14.43 1.81
N ALA A 565 -23.37 -13.11 2.04
CA ALA A 565 -23.94 -12.19 1.06
C ALA A 565 -23.26 -10.81 1.02
N THR A 566 -22.96 -10.19 2.17
CA THR A 566 -22.53 -8.78 2.17
C THR A 566 -21.04 -8.59 1.87
N TYR A 567 -20.17 -9.39 2.50
CA TYR A 567 -18.70 -9.28 2.47
C TYR A 567 -18.04 -10.60 2.04
N GLN A 568 -18.63 -11.30 1.07
CA GLN A 568 -18.16 -12.60 0.55
C GLN A 568 -16.70 -12.59 0.04
N THR A 569 -16.25 -11.46 -0.52
CA THR A 569 -14.94 -11.34 -1.17
C THR A 569 -13.99 -10.49 -0.34
N LEU A 570 -12.70 -10.84 -0.36
CA LEU A 570 -11.62 -10.05 0.24
C LEU A 570 -11.56 -8.65 -0.37
N ALA A 571 -11.19 -7.67 0.45
CA ALA A 571 -10.95 -6.30 0.02
C ALA A 571 -9.79 -5.69 0.83
N LEU A 572 -8.89 -4.98 0.16
CA LEU A 572 -7.97 -4.09 0.86
C LEU A 572 -8.70 -2.80 1.29
N PRO A 573 -8.17 -2.10 2.31
CA PRO A 573 -8.57 -0.74 2.58
C PRO A 573 -8.39 0.17 1.34
N PRO A 574 -9.21 1.24 1.20
CA PRO A 574 -9.04 2.21 0.13
C PRO A 574 -7.70 2.93 0.24
N SER A 575 -7.03 3.17 -0.89
CA SER A 575 -5.81 3.96 -0.94
C SER A 575 -6.10 5.43 -0.69
N MET A 576 -5.19 6.13 0.00
CA MET A 576 -5.33 7.55 0.33
C MET A 576 -4.41 8.38 -0.57
N SER A 577 -4.93 8.88 -1.70
CA SER A 577 -4.15 9.55 -2.73
C SER A 577 -3.41 10.82 -2.26
N TRP A 578 -3.87 11.44 -1.18
CA TRP A 578 -3.22 12.61 -0.58
C TRP A 578 -2.07 12.27 0.38
N LEU A 579 -1.92 10.99 0.76
CA LEU A 579 -0.75 10.53 1.48
C LEU A 579 0.26 10.05 0.44
N ALA A 580 1.31 10.86 0.24
CA ALA A 580 2.35 10.57 -0.74
C ALA A 580 2.97 9.20 -0.46
N ALA A 581 2.65 8.25 -1.32
CA ALA A 581 3.21 6.92 -1.27
C ALA A 581 3.48 6.45 -2.69
N THR A 582 4.66 5.90 -2.89
CA THR A 582 5.00 5.12 -4.06
C THR A 582 4.57 3.68 -3.80
N PRO A 583 4.01 2.98 -4.82
CA PRO A 583 3.85 1.54 -4.75
C PRO A 583 5.16 0.87 -4.30
N PRO A 584 5.10 -0.23 -3.52
CA PRO A 584 6.29 -0.98 -3.16
C PRO A 584 7.01 -1.54 -4.40
N THR A 585 8.24 -1.99 -4.19
CA THR A 585 8.95 -2.78 -5.20
C THR A 585 8.23 -4.08 -5.57
N LEU A 586 8.47 -4.60 -6.77
CA LEU A 586 7.88 -5.87 -7.24
C LEU A 586 8.34 -7.04 -6.36
N PRO A 587 7.49 -8.05 -6.12
CA PRO A 587 7.93 -9.30 -5.51
C PRO A 587 9.08 -9.93 -6.31
N THR A 588 10.14 -10.37 -5.63
CA THR A 588 11.32 -10.97 -6.28
C THR A 588 11.41 -12.46 -6.00
N GLY A 589 12.14 -13.21 -6.84
CA GLY A 589 12.35 -14.64 -6.66
C GLY A 589 11.08 -15.49 -6.82
N VAL A 590 10.05 -14.96 -7.49
CA VAL A 590 8.77 -15.64 -7.67
C VAL A 590 8.94 -16.89 -8.54
N ARG A 591 8.65 -18.06 -7.97
CA ARG A 591 8.78 -19.36 -8.66
C ARG A 591 7.84 -20.42 -8.08
N VAL A 592 7.53 -21.43 -8.88
CA VAL A 592 6.82 -22.63 -8.40
C VAL A 592 7.84 -23.67 -7.93
N ALA A 593 7.64 -24.19 -6.72
CA ALA A 593 8.39 -25.31 -6.17
C ALA A 593 7.49 -26.18 -5.29
N ASN A 594 7.51 -27.51 -5.50
CA ASN A 594 6.78 -28.48 -4.68
C ASN A 594 5.28 -28.14 -4.47
N GLY A 595 4.58 -27.74 -5.53
CA GLY A 595 3.15 -27.37 -5.47
C GLY A 595 2.86 -26.04 -4.75
N LYS A 596 3.89 -25.23 -4.50
CA LYS A 596 3.76 -23.91 -3.87
C LYS A 596 4.32 -22.82 -4.76
N LEU A 597 3.66 -21.67 -4.73
CA LEU A 597 4.27 -20.41 -5.16
C LEU A 597 5.21 -19.97 -4.06
N THR A 598 6.44 -19.59 -4.40
CA THR A 598 7.46 -19.11 -3.46
C THR A 598 8.05 -17.80 -3.95
N TRP A 599 8.43 -16.91 -3.04
CA TRP A 599 9.05 -15.61 -3.33
C TRP A 599 10.00 -15.20 -2.20
N ASN A 600 10.81 -14.18 -2.44
CA ASN A 600 11.75 -13.67 -1.43
C ASN A 600 11.02 -12.94 -0.30
N PRO A 601 11.59 -12.89 0.93
CA PRO A 601 11.01 -12.16 2.05
C PRO A 601 10.75 -10.67 1.75
N ALA A 602 9.76 -10.12 2.45
CA ALA A 602 9.37 -8.72 2.38
C ALA A 602 10.52 -7.76 2.74
N THR A 603 10.62 -6.65 2.04
CA THR A 603 11.36 -5.46 2.48
C THR A 603 10.55 -4.71 3.54
N SER A 604 11.17 -3.75 4.24
CA SER A 604 10.50 -3.00 5.32
C SER A 604 9.30 -2.15 4.88
N GLU A 605 9.17 -1.86 3.58
CA GLU A 605 8.03 -1.14 3.00
C GLU A 605 6.78 -2.01 2.84
N VAL A 606 6.92 -3.34 2.81
CA VAL A 606 5.82 -4.27 2.54
C VAL A 606 5.09 -4.64 3.83
N ARG A 607 3.79 -4.35 3.87
CA ARG A 607 2.86 -4.71 4.95
C ARG A 607 2.18 -6.05 4.71
N SER A 608 1.88 -6.36 3.46
CA SER A 608 1.22 -7.60 3.06
C SER A 608 1.49 -7.93 1.59
N TRP A 609 1.15 -9.14 1.20
CA TRP A 609 1.13 -9.59 -0.19
C TRP A 609 -0.32 -9.86 -0.61
N THR A 610 -0.63 -9.59 -1.86
CA THR A 610 -1.90 -10.00 -2.48
C THR A 610 -1.63 -11.04 -3.53
N LEU A 611 -2.34 -12.16 -3.44
CA LEU A 611 -2.29 -13.24 -4.42
C LEU A 611 -3.58 -13.22 -5.24
N TYR A 612 -3.41 -13.09 -6.55
CA TYR A 612 -4.47 -13.15 -7.53
C TYR A 612 -4.39 -14.42 -8.34
N GLN A 613 -5.54 -14.88 -8.84
CA GLN A 613 -5.62 -15.94 -9.83
C GLN A 613 -6.42 -15.45 -11.03
N GLN A 614 -5.93 -15.77 -12.23
CA GLN A 614 -6.62 -15.48 -13.48
C GLN A 614 -7.81 -16.43 -13.66
N THR A 615 -8.96 -15.86 -13.99
CA THR A 615 -10.22 -16.56 -14.29
C THR A 615 -10.78 -16.07 -15.63
N SER A 616 -11.87 -16.64 -16.10
CA SER A 616 -12.59 -16.16 -17.29
C SER A 616 -13.09 -14.72 -17.16
N ALA A 617 -13.34 -14.24 -15.94
CA ALA A 617 -13.77 -12.88 -15.63
C ALA A 617 -12.61 -11.90 -15.38
N GLY A 618 -11.35 -12.33 -15.54
CA GLY A 618 -10.16 -11.55 -15.22
C GLY A 618 -9.47 -12.00 -13.93
N TRP A 619 -8.75 -11.09 -13.28
CA TRP A 619 -7.99 -11.39 -12.06
C TRP A 619 -8.85 -11.29 -10.81
N THR A 620 -8.88 -12.37 -10.02
CA THR A 620 -9.63 -12.42 -8.75
C THR A 620 -8.67 -12.46 -7.58
N LEU A 621 -8.86 -11.57 -6.59
CA LEU A 621 -8.10 -11.59 -5.34
C LEU A 621 -8.44 -12.87 -4.56
N ARG A 622 -7.45 -13.77 -4.45
CA ARG A 622 -7.61 -15.06 -3.78
C ARG A 622 -7.23 -14.99 -2.32
N GLN A 623 -6.20 -14.22 -2.00
CA GLN A 623 -5.68 -14.14 -0.64
C GLN A 623 -4.94 -12.83 -0.38
N VAL A 624 -5.04 -12.34 0.85
CA VAL A 624 -4.13 -11.33 1.41
C VAL A 624 -3.27 -12.05 2.44
N LEU A 625 -1.95 -11.98 2.29
CA LEU A 625 -0.97 -12.70 3.10
C LEU A 625 -0.12 -11.72 3.92
N PRO A 626 0.19 -12.01 5.18
CA PRO A 626 1.06 -11.14 5.97
C PRO A 626 2.46 -11.08 5.36
N ALA A 627 3.18 -9.97 5.59
CA ALA A 627 4.52 -9.74 5.03
C ALA A 627 5.53 -10.86 5.34
N SER A 628 5.35 -11.57 6.46
CA SER A 628 6.18 -12.71 6.87
C SER A 628 5.99 -13.97 6.01
N THR A 629 4.97 -14.01 5.14
CA THR A 629 4.72 -15.13 4.24
C THR A 629 5.62 -15.04 3.00
N SER A 630 6.28 -16.14 2.66
CA SER A 630 7.14 -16.28 1.48
C SER A 630 6.76 -17.47 0.59
N ALA A 631 5.69 -18.19 0.95
CA ALA A 631 5.17 -19.30 0.16
C ALA A 631 3.65 -19.49 0.34
N PHE A 632 2.96 -19.92 -0.71
CA PHE A 632 1.53 -20.24 -0.68
C PHE A 632 1.21 -21.48 -1.53
N PRO A 633 0.41 -22.44 -1.03
CA PRO A 633 -0.05 -23.59 -1.81
C PRO A 633 -0.90 -23.17 -3.01
N ILE A 634 -0.64 -23.75 -4.18
CA ILE A 634 -1.32 -23.41 -5.43
C ILE A 634 -1.71 -24.67 -6.20
N THR A 635 -2.72 -24.55 -7.05
CA THR A 635 -3.11 -25.55 -8.05
C THR A 635 -2.64 -25.11 -9.43
N SER A 636 -2.90 -25.89 -10.49
CA SER A 636 -2.64 -25.41 -11.85
C SER A 636 -3.48 -24.16 -12.16
N GLY A 637 -2.89 -23.23 -12.91
CA GLY A 637 -3.50 -21.95 -13.26
C GLY A 637 -2.46 -20.84 -13.44
N THR A 638 -2.95 -19.63 -13.73
CA THR A 638 -2.11 -18.43 -13.78
C THR A 638 -2.34 -17.59 -12.53
N TYR A 639 -1.27 -17.22 -11.86
CA TYR A 639 -1.30 -16.42 -10.62
C TYR A 639 -0.53 -15.13 -10.81
N ALA A 640 -0.87 -14.11 -10.03
CA ALA A 640 -0.10 -12.89 -9.89
C ALA A 640 0.07 -12.55 -8.42
N ILE A 641 1.29 -12.26 -8.01
CA ILE A 641 1.59 -11.80 -6.64
C ILE A 641 1.98 -10.33 -6.67
N CYS A 642 1.40 -9.52 -5.80
CA CYS A 642 1.76 -8.10 -5.62
C CYS A 642 2.24 -7.86 -4.19
N ALA A 643 3.08 -6.83 -4.03
CA ALA A 643 3.45 -6.28 -2.73
C ALA A 643 2.49 -5.15 -2.36
N VAL A 644 2.17 -5.00 -1.08
CA VAL A 644 1.29 -3.94 -0.56
C VAL A 644 1.98 -3.16 0.56
N ASN A 645 1.98 -1.82 0.51
CA ASN A 645 2.50 -0.99 1.60
C ASN A 645 1.45 -0.69 2.68
N ARG A 646 1.87 0.02 3.74
CA ARG A 646 1.04 0.50 4.87
C ARG A 646 -0.12 1.42 4.48
N LEU A 647 -0.07 2.00 3.29
CA LEU A 647 -1.11 2.87 2.73
C LEU A 647 -1.98 2.13 1.70
N ALA A 648 -1.93 0.80 1.75
CA ALA A 648 -2.65 -0.13 0.90
C ALA A 648 -2.35 0.00 -0.60
N GLN A 649 -1.28 0.69 -1.01
CA GLN A 649 -0.89 0.74 -2.42
C GLN A 649 -0.24 -0.57 -2.83
N GLU A 650 -0.63 -1.07 -4.00
CA GLU A 650 -0.13 -2.30 -4.58
C GLU A 650 0.91 -2.01 -5.66
N SER A 651 1.96 -2.83 -5.72
CA SER A 651 2.83 -2.93 -6.89
C SER A 651 2.14 -3.63 -8.06
N ALA A 652 2.76 -3.64 -9.24
CA ALA A 652 2.28 -4.52 -10.31
C ALA A 652 2.42 -6.00 -9.89
N GLY A 653 1.51 -6.84 -10.38
CA GLY A 653 1.50 -8.26 -10.06
C GLY A 653 2.53 -9.01 -10.88
N VAL A 654 3.43 -9.74 -10.24
CA VAL A 654 4.34 -10.69 -10.89
C VAL A 654 3.58 -11.96 -11.26
N VAL A 655 3.47 -12.21 -12.57
CA VAL A 655 2.69 -13.30 -13.15
C VAL A 655 3.51 -14.58 -13.25
N ILE A 656 2.89 -15.67 -12.86
CA ILE A 656 3.44 -17.02 -13.00
C ILE A 656 2.35 -17.97 -13.50
N LYS A 657 2.72 -18.85 -14.44
CA LYS A 657 1.86 -19.93 -14.92
C LYS A 657 2.34 -21.25 -14.31
N VAL A 658 1.41 -22.01 -13.76
CA VAL A 658 1.63 -23.23 -12.95
C VAL A 658 1.15 -24.46 -13.70
#